data_AF-A0A1Q6FSV6-F1
#
_entry.id   AF-A0A1Q6FSV6-F1
#
_cell.length_a   1.000
_cell.length_b   1.000
_cell.length_c   1.000
_cell.angle_alpha   90.00
_cell.angle_beta   90.00
_cell.angle_gamma   90.00
#
_symmetry.space_group_name_H-M   'P 1'
#
loop_
_entity.id
_entity.type
_entity.pdbx_description
1 polymer ?
#
loop_
_entity_poly.entity_id
_entity_poly.type
_entity_poly.pdbx_seq_one_letter_code
_entity_poly.pdbx_strand_id
1 'polypeptide(L)'
;MPQDAGNRNFQNGRRIARNAVLLYLRMFLLMFIGLFTSRVVLRELGVEDYGVWNAVGGVVTMFTFITGSISSAISRYLAFELGRPDSDRLRRVFATAMTVQLVLSLLLVLLVETAGLWFLNGRMVIPEPRLGAARFVLHCSLGVLVLNMLSVPFNAAIIAHERMSAFAYISVGEAALKLTVALLLGLSAFDKLETYAVLMLAVALLVRMAYGIYCRRNFAECRTRPALDRPLLREMTGFAGWSFFGSGTSVLNIQGSSLLVNIFFGVAMNAARGVASQVEALVKQFAVNFLTAVNPQITKSWASGDREYCYGLVSKGCKFAYLAILLLFVPVVLEADYLLRLWLGTVPDGAAEFVRLSMVALLVDMGGNSLLTLQLATGKIRRYYITTGLCSLLCLPAVWLAFRLGAGADWAYICLIGVYVLVFALRLYFACRDAGFPVGRFLREVVLKLLVLSVPAVAVPLAARLSLPEGAARLLLVCLLAWGVTAFLSLAFALTPGERAFLLRKPQPWMPDRLYLELMYWRAFGRPLDLRHPTRYTEKLQWQKLYDRNPLYHTLADKAEVKSHVASIIGNEHVVPTLGVWNSPGEIDWESLPERFVLKCTHDSGSTVICLDKASLDREAACRRLSEAMKKDYYRPMREWAYKGLRPRIIAEQYLEGEIRDYKFFCFDGEPRLMFVASDRFRAGEETKFDFFDMDWNRLDIRNGHPNASEPPAEPGCFGEMKRLAAELSRGIPQVRVDFYEAGGKVLFGEYTFYHWGGFMPFEPDAADLMIGSMFKIPKKWKSA
;
A
#
# COMPACT_ATOMS: atom_id res chain seq x y z
N MET A 1 30.43 0.42 -1.46
CA MET A 1 29.66 0.62 -0.21
C MET A 1 28.54 1.67 -0.30
N PRO A 2 28.71 2.90 -0.86
CA PRO A 2 27.61 3.88 -0.90
C PRO A 2 26.46 3.54 -1.88
N GLN A 3 26.73 2.81 -2.98
CA GLN A 3 25.69 2.39 -3.93
C GLN A 3 24.69 1.37 -3.35
N ASP A 4 25.12 0.46 -2.47
CA ASP A 4 24.23 -0.51 -1.81
C ASP A 4 23.30 0.12 -0.78
N ALA A 5 23.78 1.13 -0.04
CA ALA A 5 22.97 1.89 0.91
C ALA A 5 21.85 2.67 0.19
N GLY A 6 22.17 3.30 -0.95
CA GLY A 6 21.17 4.01 -1.78
C GLY A 6 20.07 3.08 -2.30
N ASN A 7 20.43 1.89 -2.80
CA ASN A 7 19.47 0.91 -3.32
C ASN A 7 18.59 0.32 -2.20
N ARG A 8 19.17 0.04 -1.02
CA ARG A 8 18.43 -0.44 0.15
C ARG A 8 17.43 0.60 0.67
N ASN A 9 17.85 1.85 0.76
CA ASN A 9 16.99 2.97 1.21
C ASN A 9 15.83 3.23 0.23
N PHE A 10 16.08 3.06 -1.08
CA PHE A 10 15.05 3.12 -2.12
C PHE A 10 14.00 2.00 -1.97
N GLN A 11 14.43 0.75 -1.78
CA GLN A 11 13.53 -0.39 -1.58
C GLN A 11 12.67 -0.23 -0.31
N ASN A 12 13.26 0.25 0.78
CA ASN A 12 12.54 0.54 2.03
C ASN A 12 11.49 1.64 1.83
N GLY A 13 11.82 2.73 1.13
CA GLY A 13 10.86 3.79 0.80
C GLY A 13 9.66 3.30 -0.01
N ARG A 14 9.90 2.44 -1.01
CA ARG A 14 8.85 1.79 -1.80
C ARG A 14 7.95 0.90 -0.94
N ARG A 15 8.53 0.18 0.01
CA ARG A 15 7.80 -0.68 0.95
C ARG A 15 6.89 0.12 1.87
N ILE A 16 7.37 1.25 2.40
CA ILE A 16 6.58 2.15 3.26
C ILE A 16 5.34 2.67 2.53
N ALA A 17 5.49 3.18 1.29
CA ALA A 17 4.37 3.73 0.55
C ALA A 17 3.30 2.66 0.23
N ARG A 18 3.73 1.47 -0.22
CA ARG A 18 2.81 0.34 -0.45
C ARG A 18 2.06 -0.04 0.82
N ASN A 19 2.79 -0.11 1.94
CA ASN A 19 2.23 -0.46 3.23
C ASN A 19 1.21 0.59 3.69
N ALA A 20 1.51 1.88 3.55
CA ALA A 20 0.59 2.96 3.89
C ALA A 20 -0.71 2.89 3.07
N VAL A 21 -0.63 2.71 1.75
CA VAL A 21 -1.81 2.57 0.87
C VAL A 21 -2.69 1.39 1.29
N LEU A 22 -2.09 0.23 1.58
CA LEU A 22 -2.82 -0.94 2.06
C LEU A 22 -3.54 -0.67 3.39
N LEU A 23 -2.90 0.05 4.32
CA LEU A 23 -3.51 0.39 5.61
C LEU A 23 -4.65 1.41 5.46
N TYR A 24 -4.59 2.33 4.51
CA TYR A 24 -5.70 3.22 4.18
C TYR A 24 -6.88 2.47 3.56
N LEU A 25 -6.63 1.63 2.55
CA LEU A 25 -7.68 0.78 1.95
C LEU A 25 -8.38 -0.06 3.02
N ARG A 26 -7.58 -0.68 3.89
CA ARG A 26 -8.09 -1.42 5.05
C ARG A 26 -8.95 -0.53 5.94
N MET A 27 -8.48 0.65 6.33
CA MET A 27 -9.22 1.54 7.23
C MET A 27 -10.60 1.90 6.67
N PHE A 28 -10.69 2.29 5.40
CA PHE A 28 -11.99 2.62 4.78
C PHE A 28 -12.93 1.41 4.75
N LEU A 29 -12.41 0.23 4.41
CA LEU A 29 -13.19 -1.01 4.41
C LEU A 29 -13.69 -1.37 5.82
N LEU A 30 -12.82 -1.29 6.84
CA LEU A 30 -13.17 -1.56 8.23
C LEU A 30 -14.21 -0.57 8.76
N MET A 31 -14.09 0.72 8.39
CA MET A 31 -15.05 1.74 8.75
C MET A 31 -16.43 1.45 8.15
N PHE A 32 -16.49 1.09 6.86
CA PHE A 32 -17.74 0.72 6.20
C PHE A 32 -18.39 -0.53 6.83
N ILE A 33 -17.61 -1.60 7.02
CA ILE A 33 -18.10 -2.84 7.65
C ILE A 33 -18.57 -2.56 9.08
N GLY A 34 -17.83 -1.78 9.85
CA GLY A 34 -18.16 -1.45 11.24
C GLY A 34 -19.47 -0.69 11.38
N LEU A 35 -19.69 0.34 10.56
CA LEU A 35 -20.94 1.12 10.52
C LEU A 35 -22.15 0.27 10.16
N PHE A 36 -21.98 -0.67 9.23
CA PHE A 36 -23.06 -1.57 8.85
C PHE A 36 -23.33 -2.62 9.95
N THR A 37 -22.27 -3.19 10.52
CA THR A 37 -22.36 -4.21 11.58
C THR A 37 -23.09 -3.68 12.80
N SER A 38 -22.78 -2.47 13.29
CA SER A 38 -23.45 -1.91 14.47
C SER A 38 -24.95 -1.74 14.28
N ARG A 39 -25.39 -1.32 13.08
CA ARG A 39 -26.81 -1.21 12.72
C ARG A 39 -27.52 -2.57 12.72
N VAL A 40 -26.89 -3.59 12.15
CA VAL A 40 -27.45 -4.94 12.13
C VAL A 40 -27.55 -5.50 13.55
N VAL A 41 -26.49 -5.38 14.35
CA VAL A 41 -26.48 -5.86 15.75
C VAL A 41 -27.57 -5.19 16.58
N LEU A 42 -27.73 -3.86 16.46
CA LEU A 42 -28.80 -3.14 17.17
C LEU A 42 -30.20 -3.62 16.75
N ARG A 43 -30.41 -3.88 15.46
CA ARG A 43 -31.69 -4.38 14.94
C ARG A 43 -32.01 -5.79 15.47
N GLU A 44 -31.02 -6.68 15.50
CA GLU A 44 -31.23 -8.08 15.89
C GLU A 44 -31.33 -8.28 17.41
N LEU A 45 -30.52 -7.54 18.19
CA LEU A 45 -30.53 -7.59 19.67
C LEU A 45 -31.66 -6.73 20.28
N GLY A 46 -32.03 -5.63 19.63
CA GLY A 46 -32.90 -4.63 20.24
C GLY A 46 -32.14 -3.70 21.19
N VAL A 47 -32.80 -2.61 21.60
CA VAL A 47 -32.18 -1.52 22.34
C VAL A 47 -31.70 -1.95 23.74
N GLU A 48 -32.49 -2.78 24.43
CA GLU A 48 -32.19 -3.24 25.78
C GLU A 48 -30.93 -4.12 25.83
N ASP A 49 -30.89 -5.20 25.04
CA ASP A 49 -29.76 -6.13 25.00
C ASP A 49 -28.50 -5.47 24.40
N TYR A 50 -28.67 -4.57 23.43
CA TYR A 50 -27.57 -3.75 22.94
C TYR A 50 -27.02 -2.80 24.03
N GLY A 51 -27.89 -2.28 24.90
CA GLY A 51 -27.51 -1.51 26.08
C GLY A 51 -26.69 -2.33 27.07
N VAL A 52 -27.14 -3.54 27.41
CA VAL A 52 -26.42 -4.49 28.29
C VAL A 52 -25.06 -4.85 27.69
N TRP A 53 -25.01 -5.17 26.39
CA TRP A 53 -23.75 -5.45 25.67
C TRP A 53 -22.74 -4.30 25.80
N ASN A 54 -23.16 -3.06 25.54
CA ASN A 54 -22.27 -1.90 25.63
C ASN A 54 -21.84 -1.62 27.07
N ALA A 55 -22.72 -1.79 28.06
CA ALA A 55 -22.39 -1.61 29.47
C ALA A 55 -21.29 -2.59 29.91
N VAL A 56 -21.49 -3.89 29.64
CA VAL A 56 -20.51 -4.94 29.96
C VAL A 56 -19.21 -4.74 29.19
N GLY A 57 -19.28 -4.43 27.89
CA GLY A 57 -18.11 -4.12 27.07
C GLY A 57 -17.35 -2.89 27.58
N GLY A 58 -18.05 -1.91 28.16
CA GLY A 58 -17.46 -0.74 28.82
C GLY A 58 -16.59 -1.13 30.00
N VAL A 59 -17.08 -2.01 30.89
CA VAL A 59 -16.32 -2.52 32.05
C VAL A 59 -15.01 -3.17 31.61
N VAL A 60 -15.06 -4.03 30.60
CA VAL A 60 -13.87 -4.72 30.08
C VAL A 60 -12.91 -3.72 29.42
N THR A 61 -13.45 -2.74 28.69
CA THR A 61 -12.67 -1.70 28.00
C THR A 61 -11.88 -0.84 28.98
N MET A 62 -12.40 -0.58 30.19
CA MET A 62 -11.70 0.20 31.24
C MET A 62 -10.35 -0.40 31.64
N PHE A 63 -10.12 -1.69 31.42
CA PHE A 63 -8.84 -2.34 31.75
C PHE A 63 -7.89 -2.44 30.54
N THR A 64 -8.34 -2.09 29.34
CA THR A 64 -7.53 -2.24 28.11
C THR A 64 -6.40 -1.23 28.00
N PHE A 65 -6.48 -0.06 28.65
CA PHE A 65 -5.43 0.97 28.55
C PHE A 65 -4.05 0.48 29.05
N ILE A 66 -4.03 -0.47 30.00
CA ILE A 66 -2.81 -1.11 30.53
C ILE A 66 -2.04 -1.81 29.40
N THR A 67 -2.76 -2.35 28.42
CA THR A 67 -2.18 -3.15 27.33
C THR A 67 -1.44 -2.31 26.29
N GLY A 68 -1.81 -1.02 26.12
CA GLY A 68 -1.26 -0.15 25.08
C GLY A 68 0.23 0.13 25.25
N SER A 69 0.66 0.42 26.48
CA SER A 69 2.07 0.73 26.79
C SER A 69 2.99 -0.46 26.62
N ILE A 70 2.51 -1.66 26.95
CA ILE A 70 3.25 -2.92 26.77
C ILE A 70 3.31 -3.29 25.28
N SER A 71 2.21 -3.09 24.55
CA SER A 71 2.19 -3.30 23.08
C SER A 71 3.23 -2.44 22.38
N SER A 72 3.33 -1.15 22.77
CA SER A 72 4.35 -0.23 22.27
C SER A 72 5.77 -0.71 22.59
N ALA A 73 6.01 -1.16 23.83
CA ALA A 73 7.29 -1.74 24.24
C ALA A 73 7.67 -2.95 23.39
N ILE A 74 6.78 -3.94 23.25
CA ILE A 74 7.02 -5.16 22.46
C ILE A 74 7.32 -4.78 21.00
N SER A 75 6.51 -3.91 20.40
CA SER A 75 6.73 -3.48 19.00
C SER A 75 8.08 -2.79 18.82
N ARG A 76 8.50 -1.94 19.77
CA ARG A 76 9.79 -1.26 19.73
C ARG A 76 10.95 -2.24 19.86
N TYR A 77 10.92 -3.13 20.85
CA TYR A 77 12.03 -4.08 21.07
C TYR A 77 12.17 -5.07 19.91
N LEU A 78 11.06 -5.58 19.36
CA LEU A 78 11.11 -6.44 18.16
C LEU A 78 11.67 -5.68 16.95
N ALA A 79 11.20 -4.46 16.69
CA ALA A 79 11.73 -3.65 15.59
C ALA A 79 13.22 -3.30 15.79
N PHE A 80 13.65 -3.05 17.02
CA PHE A 80 15.03 -2.72 17.34
C PHE A 80 15.96 -3.93 17.10
N GLU A 81 15.61 -5.11 17.60
CA GLU A 81 16.44 -6.31 17.39
C GLU A 81 16.45 -6.77 15.92
N LEU A 82 15.36 -6.57 15.16
CA LEU A 82 15.35 -6.78 13.71
C LEU A 82 16.30 -5.85 12.92
N GLY A 83 16.72 -4.73 13.52
CA GLY A 83 17.73 -3.84 12.96
C GLY A 83 19.17 -4.31 13.22
N ARG A 84 19.36 -5.36 14.02
CA ARG A 84 20.66 -5.95 14.37
C ARG A 84 20.82 -7.36 13.77
N PRO A 85 22.06 -7.84 13.60
CA PRO A 85 22.30 -9.18 13.06
C PRO A 85 22.00 -10.34 14.05
N ASP A 86 21.82 -10.06 15.35
CA ASP A 86 21.60 -11.08 16.38
C ASP A 86 20.15 -11.62 16.39
N SER A 87 19.98 -12.80 15.81
CA SER A 87 18.68 -13.49 15.72
C SER A 87 18.25 -14.17 17.02
N ASP A 88 19.16 -14.42 17.97
CA ASP A 88 18.85 -15.12 19.22
C ASP A 88 18.30 -14.17 20.28
N ARG A 89 18.79 -12.92 20.34
CA ARG A 89 18.17 -11.91 21.19
C ARG A 89 16.74 -11.60 20.74
N LEU A 90 16.47 -11.55 19.44
CA LEU A 90 15.11 -11.38 18.90
C LEU A 90 14.16 -12.50 19.38
N ARG A 91 14.61 -13.75 19.35
CA ARG A 91 13.87 -14.91 19.88
C ARG A 91 13.56 -14.77 21.37
N ARG A 92 14.54 -14.35 22.18
CA ARG A 92 14.36 -14.12 23.63
C ARG A 92 13.40 -12.98 23.93
N VAL A 93 13.45 -11.89 23.16
CA VAL A 93 12.51 -10.77 23.26
C VAL A 93 11.07 -11.23 22.98
N PHE A 94 10.86 -12.00 21.91
CA PHE A 94 9.53 -12.52 21.58
C PHE A 94 9.00 -13.48 22.67
N ALA A 95 9.84 -14.40 23.14
CA ALA A 95 9.47 -15.35 24.20
C ALA A 95 9.14 -14.63 25.54
N THR A 96 9.92 -13.60 25.89
CA THR A 96 9.67 -12.77 27.08
C THR A 96 8.39 -11.97 26.93
N ALA A 97 8.13 -11.39 25.75
CA ALA A 97 6.89 -10.68 25.44
C ALA A 97 5.65 -11.57 25.59
N MET A 98 5.72 -12.83 25.14
CA MET A 98 4.64 -13.80 25.35
C MET A 98 4.39 -14.08 26.83
N THR A 99 5.45 -14.28 27.61
CA THR A 99 5.33 -14.53 29.06
C THR A 99 4.73 -13.33 29.79
N VAL A 100 5.16 -12.10 29.45
CA VAL A 100 4.60 -10.86 30.01
C VAL A 100 3.10 -10.75 29.72
N GLN A 101 2.68 -11.04 28.49
CA GLN A 101 1.26 -10.98 28.13
C GLN A 101 0.43 -12.07 28.82
N LEU A 102 1.00 -13.26 29.04
CA LEU A 102 0.34 -14.33 29.78
C LEU A 102 0.11 -13.92 31.25
N VAL A 103 1.16 -13.44 31.93
CA VAL A 103 1.08 -12.98 33.32
C VAL A 103 0.08 -11.82 33.44
N LEU A 104 0.14 -10.85 32.53
CA LEU A 104 -0.78 -9.72 32.54
C LEU A 104 -2.23 -10.18 32.32
N SER A 105 -2.46 -11.12 31.40
CA SER A 105 -3.81 -11.68 31.17
C SER A 105 -4.37 -12.35 32.43
N LEU A 106 -3.54 -13.10 33.18
CA LEU A 106 -3.94 -13.71 34.44
C LEU A 106 -4.30 -12.67 35.51
N LEU A 107 -3.48 -11.62 35.65
CA LEU A 107 -3.77 -10.51 36.56
C LEU A 107 -5.08 -9.80 36.19
N LEU A 108 -5.35 -9.66 34.90
CA LEU A 108 -6.55 -9.00 34.40
C LEU A 108 -7.80 -9.86 34.59
N VAL A 109 -7.70 -11.18 34.45
CA VAL A 109 -8.75 -12.13 34.83
C VAL A 109 -9.08 -11.97 36.31
N LEU A 110 -8.08 -12.03 37.20
CA LEU A 110 -8.31 -11.85 38.64
C LEU A 110 -9.02 -10.52 38.93
N LEU A 111 -8.62 -9.45 38.26
CA LEU A 111 -9.16 -8.12 38.50
C LEU A 111 -10.59 -7.94 37.97
N VAL A 112 -10.92 -8.52 36.81
CA VAL A 112 -12.29 -8.51 36.25
C VAL A 112 -13.22 -9.42 37.04
N GLU A 113 -12.77 -10.60 37.46
CA GLU A 113 -13.54 -11.53 38.29
C GLU A 113 -13.83 -10.96 39.68
N THR A 114 -12.93 -10.15 40.24
CA THR A 114 -13.15 -9.52 41.55
C THR A 114 -13.88 -8.18 41.42
N ALA A 115 -13.22 -7.16 40.86
CA ALA A 115 -13.74 -5.81 40.78
C ALA A 115 -14.82 -5.65 39.69
N GLY A 116 -14.67 -6.34 38.55
CA GLY A 116 -15.62 -6.27 37.44
C GLY A 116 -16.99 -6.88 37.80
N LEU A 117 -17.01 -8.09 38.39
CA LEU A 117 -18.24 -8.71 38.87
C LEU A 117 -18.87 -7.93 40.03
N TRP A 118 -18.08 -7.42 40.97
CA TRP A 118 -18.58 -6.54 42.03
C TRP A 118 -19.28 -5.31 41.46
N PHE A 119 -18.66 -4.66 40.47
CA PHE A 119 -19.21 -3.46 39.83
C PHE A 119 -20.48 -3.77 39.04
N LEU A 120 -20.49 -4.87 38.27
CA LEU A 120 -21.63 -5.31 37.49
C LEU A 120 -22.83 -5.64 38.39
N ASN A 121 -22.61 -6.34 39.50
CA ASN A 121 -23.67 -6.79 40.39
C ASN A 121 -24.18 -5.71 41.35
N GLY A 122 -23.30 -4.83 41.82
CA GLY A 122 -23.61 -3.91 42.92
C GLY A 122 -23.83 -2.45 42.50
N ARG A 123 -23.35 -2.04 41.32
CA ARG A 123 -23.34 -0.62 40.90
C ARG A 123 -23.97 -0.35 39.55
N MET A 124 -24.00 -1.33 38.64
CA MET A 124 -24.72 -1.18 37.38
C MET A 124 -26.21 -1.44 37.56
N VAL A 125 -27.03 -0.56 36.98
CA VAL A 125 -28.48 -0.75 36.89
C VAL A 125 -28.76 -1.60 35.65
N ILE A 126 -28.85 -2.91 35.85
CA ILE A 126 -29.22 -3.89 34.82
C ILE A 126 -30.58 -4.46 35.18
N PRO A 127 -31.53 -4.58 34.23
CA PRO A 127 -32.80 -5.24 34.48
C PRO A 127 -32.60 -6.62 35.11
N GLU A 128 -33.31 -6.91 36.19
CA GLU A 128 -33.17 -8.15 36.96
C GLU A 128 -33.23 -9.43 36.09
N PRO A 129 -34.10 -9.53 35.06
CA PRO A 129 -34.13 -10.68 34.15
C PRO A 129 -32.87 -10.83 33.29
N ARG A 130 -32.15 -9.73 33.02
CA ARG A 130 -30.95 -9.69 32.16
C ARG A 130 -29.63 -9.79 32.93
N LEU A 131 -29.66 -9.76 34.27
CA LEU A 131 -28.46 -9.83 35.09
C LEU A 131 -27.67 -11.14 34.89
N GLY A 132 -28.38 -12.27 34.68
CA GLY A 132 -27.77 -13.56 34.36
C GLY A 132 -27.00 -13.52 33.03
N ALA A 133 -27.67 -13.07 31.96
CA ALA A 133 -27.05 -12.90 30.65
C ALA A 133 -25.89 -11.90 30.70
N ALA A 134 -26.00 -10.81 31.44
CA ALA A 134 -24.93 -9.82 31.60
C ALA A 134 -23.65 -10.41 32.23
N ARG A 135 -23.79 -11.27 33.26
CA ARG A 135 -22.64 -12.01 33.84
C ARG A 135 -22.01 -12.95 32.82
N PHE A 136 -22.83 -13.67 32.06
CA PHE A 136 -22.36 -14.56 31.01
C PHE A 136 -21.59 -13.80 29.90
N VAL A 137 -22.13 -12.66 29.47
CA VAL A 137 -21.48 -11.75 28.52
C VAL A 137 -20.16 -11.23 29.08
N LEU A 138 -20.08 -10.95 30.39
CA LEU A 138 -18.84 -10.49 31.03
C LEU A 138 -17.74 -11.56 30.93
N HIS A 139 -18.05 -12.82 31.25
CA HIS A 139 -17.07 -13.92 31.13
C HIS A 139 -16.63 -14.15 29.68
N CYS A 140 -17.58 -14.13 28.72
CA CYS A 140 -17.23 -14.23 27.31
C CYS A 140 -16.34 -13.05 26.86
N SER A 141 -16.66 -11.83 27.29
CA SER A 141 -15.90 -10.62 26.99
C SER A 141 -14.50 -10.65 27.63
N LEU A 142 -14.36 -11.22 28.82
CA LEU A 142 -13.08 -11.49 29.46
C LEU A 142 -12.25 -12.48 28.64
N GLY A 143 -12.86 -13.56 28.14
CA GLY A 143 -12.22 -14.50 27.21
C GLY A 143 -11.72 -13.81 25.93
N VAL A 144 -12.55 -12.95 25.32
CA VAL A 144 -12.16 -12.13 24.16
C VAL A 144 -10.96 -11.24 24.48
N LEU A 145 -10.98 -10.57 25.63
CA LEU A 145 -9.89 -9.71 26.08
C LEU A 145 -8.58 -10.50 26.20
N VAL A 146 -8.60 -11.65 26.88
CA VAL A 146 -7.42 -12.52 27.04
C VAL A 146 -6.88 -12.97 25.67
N LEU A 147 -7.74 -13.41 24.75
CA LEU A 147 -7.32 -13.83 23.40
C LEU A 147 -6.70 -12.68 22.60
N ASN A 148 -7.25 -11.48 22.70
CA ASN A 148 -6.71 -10.28 22.07
C ASN A 148 -5.35 -9.90 22.66
N MET A 149 -5.19 -9.97 23.98
CA MET A 149 -3.91 -9.72 24.66
C MET A 149 -2.83 -10.72 24.25
N LEU A 150 -3.16 -12.01 24.17
CA LEU A 150 -2.25 -13.04 23.69
C LEU A 150 -1.92 -12.90 22.20
N SER A 151 -2.69 -12.12 21.43
CA SER A 151 -2.41 -11.79 20.03
C SER A 151 -1.44 -10.61 19.87
N VAL A 152 -1.25 -9.78 20.91
CA VAL A 152 -0.40 -8.57 20.87
C VAL A 152 1.03 -8.85 20.39
N PRO A 153 1.77 -9.86 20.91
CA PRO A 153 3.13 -10.13 20.44
C PRO A 153 3.20 -10.51 18.97
N PHE A 154 2.20 -11.23 18.46
CA PHE A 154 2.11 -11.64 17.06
C PHE A 154 1.79 -10.46 16.14
N ASN A 155 0.87 -9.58 16.55
CA ASN A 155 0.58 -8.35 15.82
C ASN A 155 1.83 -7.46 15.77
N ALA A 156 2.50 -7.27 16.92
CA ALA A 156 3.76 -6.53 17.01
C ALA A 156 4.85 -7.13 16.10
N ALA A 157 4.96 -8.47 16.01
CA ALA A 157 5.90 -9.11 15.10
C ALA A 157 5.58 -8.84 13.62
N ILE A 158 4.31 -8.89 13.21
CA ILE A 158 3.90 -8.56 11.82
C ILE A 158 4.24 -7.11 11.46
N ILE A 159 3.92 -6.18 12.38
CA ILE A 159 4.19 -4.75 12.22
C ILE A 159 5.71 -4.51 12.18
N ALA A 160 6.46 -5.12 13.11
CA ALA A 160 7.91 -5.02 13.17
C ALA A 160 8.57 -5.58 11.91
N HIS A 161 8.05 -6.68 11.34
CA HIS A 161 8.49 -7.21 10.04
C HIS A 161 7.97 -6.45 8.82
N GLU A 162 7.15 -5.42 9.02
CA GLU A 162 6.50 -4.62 7.99
C GLU A 162 5.74 -5.47 6.96
N ARG A 163 5.09 -6.53 7.44
CA ARG A 163 4.20 -7.39 6.65
C ARG A 163 2.76 -6.86 6.74
N MET A 164 2.58 -5.59 6.36
CA MET A 164 1.29 -4.89 6.50
C MET A 164 0.15 -5.50 5.68
N SER A 165 0.44 -6.26 4.62
CA SER A 165 -0.58 -7.02 3.90
C SER A 165 -1.24 -8.07 4.79
N ALA A 166 -0.47 -8.84 5.55
CA ALA A 166 -1.01 -9.84 6.47
C ALA A 166 -1.80 -9.17 7.61
N PHE A 167 -1.27 -8.07 8.15
CA PHE A 167 -2.00 -7.27 9.13
C PHE A 167 -3.34 -6.79 8.57
N ALA A 168 -3.36 -6.29 7.34
CA ALA A 168 -4.57 -5.80 6.69
C ALA A 168 -5.60 -6.91 6.41
N TYR A 169 -5.20 -8.00 5.78
CA TYR A 169 -6.12 -9.10 5.45
C TYR A 169 -6.71 -9.77 6.69
N ILE A 170 -5.92 -9.98 7.75
CA ILE A 170 -6.42 -10.56 9.00
C ILE A 170 -7.45 -9.63 9.65
N SER A 171 -7.20 -8.32 9.71
CA SER A 171 -8.18 -7.35 10.25
C SER A 171 -9.46 -7.27 9.40
N VAL A 172 -9.36 -7.34 8.07
CA VAL A 172 -10.54 -7.37 7.19
C VAL A 172 -11.33 -8.66 7.39
N GLY A 173 -10.65 -9.80 7.52
CA GLY A 173 -11.27 -11.07 7.86
C GLY A 173 -11.98 -11.04 9.21
N GLU A 174 -11.37 -10.44 10.24
CA GLU A 174 -12.01 -10.21 11.54
C GLU A 174 -13.31 -9.40 11.41
N ALA A 175 -13.28 -8.29 10.66
CA ALA A 175 -14.47 -7.46 10.45
C ALA A 175 -15.57 -8.21 9.66
N ALA A 176 -15.19 -8.97 8.64
CA ALA A 176 -16.13 -9.81 7.88
C ALA A 176 -16.75 -10.91 8.76
N LEU A 177 -15.97 -11.54 9.65
CA LEU A 177 -16.48 -12.51 10.61
C LEU A 177 -17.46 -11.86 11.59
N LYS A 178 -17.15 -10.68 12.14
CA LYS A 178 -18.09 -9.94 13.01
C LYS A 178 -19.39 -9.58 12.30
N LEU A 179 -19.32 -9.17 11.03
CA LEU A 179 -20.50 -8.95 10.22
C LEU A 179 -21.29 -10.24 10.00
N THR A 180 -20.61 -11.35 9.74
CA THR A 180 -21.25 -12.67 9.58
C THR A 180 -21.98 -13.07 10.86
N VAL A 181 -21.36 -12.87 12.03
CA VAL A 181 -22.00 -13.07 13.34
C VAL A 181 -23.26 -12.20 13.47
N ALA A 182 -23.19 -10.92 13.10
CA ALA A 182 -24.35 -10.02 13.16
C ALA A 182 -25.50 -10.47 12.24
N LEU A 183 -25.19 -11.02 11.06
CA LEU A 183 -26.21 -11.50 10.11
C LEU A 183 -26.83 -12.84 10.53
N LEU A 184 -26.06 -13.71 11.17
CA LEU A 184 -26.53 -15.02 11.65
C LEU A 184 -27.31 -14.93 12.98
N LEU A 185 -27.21 -13.81 13.68
CA LEU A 185 -27.85 -13.56 14.98
C LEU A 185 -29.38 -13.73 14.93
N GLY A 186 -30.00 -13.37 13.81
CA GLY A 186 -31.45 -13.54 13.59
C GLY A 186 -31.92 -15.00 13.48
N LEU A 187 -30.99 -15.95 13.30
CA LEU A 187 -31.27 -17.39 13.22
C LEU A 187 -31.13 -18.11 14.57
N SER A 188 -30.70 -17.41 15.63
CA SER A 188 -30.48 -18.07 16.92
C SER A 188 -31.80 -18.48 17.56
N ALA A 189 -31.91 -19.76 17.93
CA ALA A 189 -33.00 -20.29 18.74
C ALA A 189 -32.80 -20.07 20.25
N PHE A 190 -31.61 -19.60 20.66
CA PHE A 190 -31.25 -19.33 22.05
C PHE A 190 -31.28 -17.81 22.33
N ASP A 191 -30.97 -17.42 23.57
CA ASP A 191 -30.83 -16.01 23.92
C ASP A 191 -29.82 -15.34 22.98
N LYS A 192 -30.27 -14.28 22.31
CA LYS A 192 -29.50 -13.62 21.25
C LYS A 192 -28.27 -12.91 21.82
N LEU A 193 -28.36 -12.34 23.02
CA LEU A 193 -27.26 -11.64 23.67
C LEU A 193 -26.16 -12.63 24.09
N GLU A 194 -26.52 -13.76 24.69
CA GLU A 194 -25.57 -14.83 25.03
C GLU A 194 -24.95 -15.46 23.77
N THR A 195 -25.77 -15.74 22.75
CA THR A 195 -25.30 -16.25 21.45
C THR A 195 -24.28 -15.32 20.84
N TYR A 196 -24.56 -14.02 20.83
CA TYR A 196 -23.65 -13.00 20.31
C TYR A 196 -22.32 -13.00 21.06
N ALA A 197 -22.34 -13.09 22.39
CA ALA A 197 -21.14 -13.14 23.20
C ALA A 197 -20.26 -14.37 22.91
N VAL A 198 -20.85 -15.56 22.77
CA VAL A 198 -20.12 -16.80 22.39
C VAL A 198 -19.54 -16.69 20.99
N LEU A 199 -20.31 -16.20 20.03
CA LEU A 199 -19.83 -16.02 18.66
C LEU A 199 -18.69 -15.00 18.58
N MET A 200 -18.75 -13.91 19.34
CA MET A 200 -17.66 -12.94 19.44
C MET A 200 -16.39 -13.55 20.07
N LEU A 201 -16.54 -14.44 21.06
CA LEU A 201 -15.43 -15.23 21.61
C LEU A 201 -14.82 -16.18 20.55
N ALA A 202 -15.66 -16.85 19.76
CA ALA A 202 -15.21 -17.70 18.66
C ALA A 202 -14.44 -16.90 17.60
N VAL A 203 -14.93 -15.71 17.23
CA VAL A 203 -14.21 -14.80 16.32
C VAL A 203 -12.84 -14.44 16.88
N ALA A 204 -12.75 -14.06 18.16
CA ALA A 204 -11.48 -13.74 18.80
C ALA A 204 -10.50 -14.92 18.78
N LEU A 205 -10.99 -16.15 18.99
CA LEU A 205 -10.20 -17.37 18.92
C LEU A 205 -9.66 -17.62 17.51
N LEU A 206 -10.52 -17.50 16.49
CA LEU A 206 -10.13 -17.67 15.08
C LEU A 206 -9.07 -16.65 14.66
N VAL A 207 -9.24 -15.38 15.06
CA VAL A 207 -8.26 -14.31 14.79
C VAL A 207 -6.93 -14.59 15.49
N ARG A 208 -6.95 -15.01 16.76
CA ARG A 208 -5.77 -15.42 17.52
C ARG A 208 -5.03 -16.58 16.86
N MET A 209 -5.77 -17.56 16.35
CA MET A 209 -5.22 -18.70 15.59
C MET A 209 -4.61 -18.23 14.26
N ALA A 210 -5.29 -17.38 13.51
CA ALA A 210 -4.79 -16.83 12.24
C ALA A 210 -3.46 -16.10 12.42
N TYR A 211 -3.36 -15.19 13.41
CA TYR A 211 -2.11 -14.52 13.77
C TYR A 211 -1.02 -15.53 14.17
N GLY A 212 -1.35 -16.49 15.03
CA GLY A 212 -0.40 -17.49 15.51
C GLY A 212 0.12 -18.43 14.41
N ILE A 213 -0.73 -18.86 13.48
CA ILE A 213 -0.37 -19.72 12.35
C ILE A 213 0.50 -18.94 11.35
N TYR A 214 0.07 -17.74 10.96
CA TYR A 214 0.81 -16.90 10.02
C TYR A 214 2.22 -16.60 10.53
N CYS A 215 2.34 -16.14 11.78
CA CYS A 215 3.62 -15.78 12.37
C CYS A 215 4.55 -16.98 12.55
N ARG A 216 4.05 -18.14 13.01
CA ARG A 216 4.88 -19.36 13.14
C ARG A 216 5.43 -19.86 11.81
N ARG A 217 4.65 -19.71 10.72
CA ARG A 217 5.09 -20.09 9.37
C ARG A 217 6.16 -19.13 8.85
N ASN A 218 5.97 -17.82 9.02
CA ASN A 218 6.78 -16.79 8.36
C ASN A 218 7.95 -16.24 9.19
N PHE A 219 7.91 -16.33 10.52
CA PHE A 219 8.89 -15.72 11.42
C PHE A 219 9.51 -16.77 12.35
N ALA A 220 10.84 -16.88 12.35
CA ALA A 220 11.54 -17.92 13.10
C ALA A 220 11.42 -17.72 14.62
N GLU A 221 11.42 -16.47 15.08
CA GLU A 221 11.25 -16.09 16.48
C GLU A 221 9.87 -16.44 17.03
N CYS A 222 8.84 -16.55 16.17
CA CYS A 222 7.50 -16.92 16.61
C CYS A 222 7.33 -18.44 16.85
N ARG A 223 8.35 -19.25 16.52
CA ARG A 223 8.36 -20.71 16.75
C ARG A 223 8.86 -21.08 18.14
N THR A 224 9.39 -20.13 18.89
CA THR A 224 9.92 -20.38 20.25
C THR A 224 8.80 -20.56 21.26
N ARG A 225 9.11 -21.27 22.34
CA ARG A 225 8.20 -21.41 23.48
C ARG A 225 8.35 -20.19 24.41
N PRO A 226 7.30 -19.82 25.18
CA PRO A 226 7.43 -18.81 26.22
C PRO A 226 8.60 -19.15 27.15
N ALA A 227 9.45 -18.16 27.36
CA ALA A 227 10.63 -18.26 28.20
C ALA A 227 10.83 -16.92 28.91
N LEU A 228 11.47 -16.96 30.08
CA LEU A 228 11.69 -15.77 30.90
C LEU A 228 13.19 -15.45 30.96
N ASP A 229 13.57 -14.39 30.26
CA ASP A 229 14.88 -13.76 30.43
C ASP A 229 14.73 -12.63 31.46
N ARG A 230 15.25 -12.84 32.68
CA ARG A 230 15.10 -11.88 33.80
C ARG A 230 15.66 -10.49 33.48
N PRO A 231 16.86 -10.35 32.89
CA PRO A 231 17.35 -9.06 32.38
C PRO A 231 16.38 -8.39 31.39
N LEU A 232 15.95 -9.10 30.33
CA LEU A 232 15.05 -8.52 29.33
C LEU A 232 13.69 -8.15 29.92
N LEU A 233 13.17 -8.95 30.85
CA LEU A 233 11.94 -8.64 31.57
C LEU A 233 12.06 -7.29 32.28
N ARG A 234 13.13 -7.06 33.04
CA ARG A 234 13.36 -5.81 33.78
C ARG A 234 13.49 -4.61 32.84
N GLU A 235 14.16 -4.78 31.70
CA GLU A 235 14.27 -3.73 30.67
C GLU A 235 12.90 -3.40 30.06
N MET A 236 12.16 -4.41 29.60
CA MET A 236 10.88 -4.24 28.93
C MET A 236 9.79 -3.71 29.87
N THR A 237 9.72 -4.18 31.11
CA THR A 237 8.75 -3.69 32.10
C THR A 237 9.11 -2.27 32.56
N GLY A 238 10.40 -1.98 32.75
CA GLY A 238 10.86 -0.61 33.00
C GLY A 238 10.47 0.35 31.88
N PHE A 239 10.66 -0.07 30.63
CA PHE A 239 10.25 0.72 29.47
C PHE A 239 8.72 0.90 29.40
N ALA A 240 7.97 -0.17 29.60
CA ALA A 240 6.51 -0.17 29.60
C ALA A 240 5.96 0.73 30.72
N GLY A 241 6.57 0.74 31.90
CA GLY A 241 6.18 1.60 33.03
C GLY A 241 6.31 3.10 32.72
N TRP A 242 7.42 3.53 32.13
CA TRP A 242 7.57 4.93 31.69
C TRP A 242 6.63 5.30 30.54
N SER A 243 6.41 4.36 29.61
CA SER A 243 5.43 4.55 28.52
C SER A 243 4.01 4.66 29.06
N PHE A 244 3.68 3.87 30.08
CA PHE A 244 2.41 3.93 30.81
C PHE A 244 2.20 5.27 31.49
N PHE A 245 3.24 5.83 32.13
CA PHE A 245 3.16 7.18 32.68
C PHE A 245 2.79 8.22 31.60
N GLY A 246 3.47 8.18 30.44
CA GLY A 246 3.15 9.08 29.33
C GLY A 246 1.73 8.96 28.78
N SER A 247 1.28 7.73 28.53
CA SER A 247 -0.09 7.46 28.08
C SER A 247 -1.13 7.84 29.15
N GLY A 248 -0.84 7.55 30.42
CA GLY A 248 -1.68 7.89 31.56
C GLY A 248 -1.87 9.39 31.71
N THR A 249 -0.81 10.19 31.53
CA THR A 249 -0.93 11.66 31.49
C THR A 249 -1.88 12.13 30.40
N SER A 250 -1.83 11.52 29.21
CA SER A 250 -2.75 11.89 28.12
C SER A 250 -4.21 11.57 28.47
N VAL A 251 -4.47 10.41 29.07
CA VAL A 251 -5.81 10.02 29.54
C VAL A 251 -6.29 10.97 30.64
N LEU A 252 -5.44 11.28 31.62
CA LEU A 252 -5.75 12.22 32.70
C LEU A 252 -6.08 13.61 32.16
N ASN A 253 -5.38 14.09 31.14
CA ASN A 253 -5.72 15.38 30.52
C ASN A 253 -7.08 15.33 29.82
N ILE A 254 -7.35 14.29 29.02
CA ILE A 254 -8.62 14.20 28.29
C ILE A 254 -9.80 14.09 29.27
N GLN A 255 -9.72 13.16 30.23
CA GLN A 255 -10.80 12.91 31.19
C GLN A 255 -10.89 14.00 32.25
N GLY A 256 -9.76 14.49 32.74
CA GLY A 256 -9.69 15.57 33.73
C GLY A 256 -10.24 16.89 33.18
N SER A 257 -9.89 17.27 31.93
CA SER A 257 -10.48 18.46 31.32
C SER A 257 -11.98 18.29 31.07
N SER A 258 -12.44 17.09 30.72
CA SER A 258 -13.88 16.83 30.53
C SER A 258 -14.63 16.91 31.86
N LEU A 259 -14.03 16.40 32.95
CA LEU A 259 -14.58 16.56 34.30
C LEU A 259 -14.65 18.03 34.72
N LEU A 260 -13.60 18.82 34.46
CA LEU A 260 -13.60 20.26 34.75
C LEU A 260 -14.69 20.99 33.95
N VAL A 261 -14.86 20.67 32.66
CA VAL A 261 -15.95 21.26 31.86
C VAL A 261 -17.31 20.90 32.46
N ASN A 262 -17.52 19.65 32.87
CA ASN A 262 -18.76 19.23 33.50
C ASN A 262 -19.04 19.94 34.83
N ILE A 263 -18.03 20.13 35.68
CA ILE A 263 -18.16 20.81 36.98
C ILE A 263 -18.53 22.29 36.82
N PHE A 264 -17.92 22.99 35.86
CA PHE A 264 -18.09 24.45 35.72
C PHE A 264 -19.22 24.85 34.76
N PHE A 265 -19.49 24.05 33.73
CA PHE A 265 -20.43 24.39 32.64
C PHE A 265 -21.55 23.36 32.45
N GLY A 266 -21.59 22.31 33.27
CA GLY A 266 -22.63 21.30 33.26
C GLY A 266 -22.52 20.26 32.14
N VAL A 267 -23.48 19.33 32.16
CA VAL A 267 -23.48 18.12 31.34
C VAL A 267 -23.63 18.42 29.85
N ALA A 268 -24.41 19.44 29.47
CA ALA A 268 -24.65 19.81 28.07
C ALA A 268 -23.36 20.26 27.37
N MET A 269 -22.57 21.12 28.03
CA MET A 269 -21.28 21.57 27.50
C MET A 269 -20.25 20.44 27.44
N ASN A 270 -20.28 19.53 28.42
CA ASN A 270 -19.44 18.33 28.38
C ASN A 270 -19.83 17.38 27.24
N ALA A 271 -21.13 17.25 26.94
CA ALA A 271 -21.61 16.47 25.79
C ALA A 271 -21.12 17.06 24.46
N ALA A 272 -21.17 18.39 24.32
CA ALA A 272 -20.60 19.09 23.16
C ALA A 272 -19.10 18.78 22.98
N ARG A 273 -18.32 18.74 24.07
CA ARG A 273 -16.91 18.33 24.05
C ARG A 273 -16.75 16.85 23.66
N GLY A 274 -17.64 15.99 24.12
CA GLY A 274 -17.69 14.57 23.72
C GLY A 274 -17.80 14.40 22.21
N VAL A 275 -18.70 15.15 21.56
CA VAL A 275 -18.83 15.18 20.10
C VAL A 275 -17.52 15.58 19.42
N ALA A 276 -16.87 16.65 19.89
CA ALA A 276 -15.60 17.11 19.34
C ALA A 276 -14.49 16.05 19.46
N SER A 277 -14.41 15.36 20.61
CA SER A 277 -13.43 14.29 20.82
C SER A 277 -13.62 13.10 19.86
N GLN A 278 -14.87 12.82 19.46
CA GLN A 278 -15.18 11.76 18.50
C GLN A 278 -14.70 12.11 17.09
N VAL A 279 -14.91 13.37 16.67
CA VAL A 279 -14.38 13.88 15.40
C VAL A 279 -12.85 13.86 15.40
N GLU A 280 -12.22 14.34 16.48
CA GLU A 280 -10.77 14.33 16.64
C GLU A 280 -10.18 12.92 16.51
N ALA A 281 -10.78 11.93 17.18
CA ALA A 281 -10.32 10.54 17.16
C ALA A 281 -10.36 9.93 15.75
N LEU A 282 -11.43 10.20 14.98
CA LEU A 282 -11.57 9.72 13.60
C LEU A 282 -10.49 10.32 12.69
N VAL A 283 -10.26 11.63 12.76
CA VAL A 283 -9.23 12.30 11.95
C VAL A 283 -7.83 11.83 12.35
N LYS A 284 -7.57 11.69 13.66
CA LYS A 284 -6.28 11.20 14.18
C LYS A 284 -5.93 9.82 13.61
N GLN A 285 -6.92 8.96 13.40
CA GLN A 285 -6.71 7.61 12.90
C GLN A 285 -6.13 7.59 11.48
N PHE A 286 -6.40 8.59 10.64
CA PHE A 286 -5.79 8.72 9.31
C PHE A 286 -4.27 8.85 9.41
N ALA A 287 -3.78 9.77 10.25
CA ALA A 287 -2.35 9.95 10.45
C ALA A 287 -1.68 8.73 11.09
N VAL A 288 -2.35 8.11 12.07
CA VAL A 288 -1.82 6.93 12.77
C VAL A 288 -1.67 5.73 11.82
N ASN A 289 -2.58 5.53 10.86
CA ASN A 289 -2.46 4.44 9.88
C ASN A 289 -1.21 4.61 9.00
N PHE A 290 -0.87 5.84 8.60
CA PHE A 290 0.38 6.11 7.91
C PHE A 290 1.60 5.87 8.82
N LEU A 291 1.59 6.42 10.02
CA LEU A 291 2.70 6.29 10.98
C LEU A 291 2.96 4.84 11.39
N THR A 292 1.93 3.99 11.42
CA THR A 292 2.08 2.54 11.69
C THR A 292 3.00 1.87 10.67
N ALA A 293 3.04 2.32 9.41
CA ALA A 293 3.96 1.83 8.39
C ALA A 293 5.39 2.40 8.52
N VAL A 294 5.55 3.58 9.11
CA VAL A 294 6.81 4.33 9.18
C VAL A 294 7.59 4.03 10.47
N ASN A 295 6.90 3.94 11.61
CA ASN A 295 7.50 3.86 12.93
C ASN A 295 8.45 2.66 13.14
N PRO A 296 8.14 1.43 12.66
CA PRO A 296 9.06 0.30 12.77
C PRO A 296 10.37 0.53 12.02
N GLN A 297 10.32 1.20 10.87
CA GLN A 297 11.50 1.51 10.06
C GLN A 297 12.39 2.58 10.72
N ILE A 298 11.80 3.57 11.41
CA ILE A 298 12.57 4.53 12.23
C ILE A 298 13.36 3.77 13.29
N THR A 299 12.71 2.86 14.01
CA THR A 299 13.36 2.07 15.07
C THR A 299 14.47 1.16 14.52
N LYS A 300 14.23 0.48 13.40
CA LYS A 300 15.23 -0.38 12.74
C LYS A 300 16.45 0.40 12.26
N SER A 301 16.23 1.49 11.54
CA SER A 301 17.32 2.34 11.02
C SER A 301 18.15 2.95 12.13
N TRP A 302 17.51 3.33 13.24
CA TRP A 302 18.20 3.75 14.46
C TRP A 302 19.05 2.63 15.08
N ALA A 303 18.52 1.40 15.13
CA ALA A 303 19.21 0.24 15.68
C ALA A 303 20.39 -0.24 14.81
N SER A 304 20.28 -0.11 13.48
CA SER A 304 21.31 -0.47 12.50
C SER A 304 22.42 0.58 12.36
N GLY A 305 22.29 1.74 13.00
CA GLY A 305 23.27 2.83 12.95
C GLY A 305 23.13 3.79 11.75
N ASP A 306 22.14 3.62 10.88
CA ASP A 306 21.90 4.50 9.72
C ASP A 306 21.15 5.77 10.17
N ARG A 307 21.90 6.70 10.77
CA ARG A 307 21.35 7.94 11.35
C ARG A 307 20.74 8.86 10.30
N GLU A 308 21.39 9.01 9.15
CA GLU A 308 20.92 9.92 8.10
C GLU A 308 19.57 9.45 7.54
N TYR A 309 19.45 8.16 7.22
CA TYR A 309 18.18 7.59 6.76
C TYR A 309 17.10 7.69 7.84
N CYS A 310 17.46 7.40 9.10
CA CYS A 310 16.56 7.54 10.24
C CYS A 310 16.00 8.97 10.36
N TYR A 311 16.85 10.00 10.32
CA TYR A 311 16.42 11.40 10.41
C TYR A 311 15.56 11.83 9.22
N GLY A 312 15.92 11.36 8.03
CA GLY A 312 15.11 11.56 6.83
C GLY A 312 13.73 10.93 6.97
N LEU A 313 13.64 9.75 7.58
CA LEU A 313 12.39 9.04 7.81
C LEU A 313 11.52 9.69 8.89
N VAL A 314 12.12 10.18 9.97
CA VAL A 314 11.44 10.98 11.02
C VAL A 314 10.84 12.25 10.40
N SER A 315 11.62 12.95 9.58
CA SER A 315 11.19 14.18 8.89
C SER A 315 10.02 13.92 7.94
N LYS A 316 10.10 12.85 7.14
CA LYS A 316 9.00 12.39 6.26
C LYS A 316 7.78 11.97 7.07
N GLY A 317 7.98 11.24 8.16
CA GLY A 317 6.92 10.79 9.07
C GLY A 317 6.08 11.95 9.59
N CYS A 318 6.73 12.98 10.17
CA CYS A 318 6.05 14.20 10.61
C CYS A 318 5.40 14.96 9.45
N LYS A 319 6.10 15.12 8.31
CA LYS A 319 5.60 15.87 7.15
C LYS A 319 4.32 15.26 6.58
N PHE A 320 4.33 13.97 6.28
CA PHE A 320 3.17 13.29 5.68
C PHE A 320 2.03 13.08 6.68
N ALA A 321 2.32 12.89 7.98
CA ALA A 321 1.27 12.85 9.00
C ALA A 321 0.54 14.20 9.12
N TYR A 322 1.29 15.31 9.10
CA TYR A 322 0.70 16.65 9.11
C TYR A 322 -0.13 16.91 7.85
N LEU A 323 0.40 16.61 6.65
CA LEU A 323 -0.35 16.80 5.39
C LEU A 323 -1.62 15.94 5.35
N ALA A 324 -1.58 14.70 5.85
CA ALA A 324 -2.75 13.83 5.92
C ALA A 324 -3.87 14.44 6.81
N ILE A 325 -3.50 15.06 7.93
CA ILE A 325 -4.48 15.74 8.79
C ILE A 325 -4.95 17.03 8.14
N LEU A 326 -4.06 17.81 7.53
CA LEU A 326 -4.41 19.07 6.88
C LEU A 326 -5.51 18.89 5.82
N LEU A 327 -5.46 17.80 5.04
CA LEU A 327 -6.49 17.46 4.05
C LEU A 327 -7.90 17.32 4.65
N LEU A 328 -8.01 16.82 5.88
CA LEU A 328 -9.30 16.67 6.58
C LEU A 328 -9.60 17.86 7.47
N PHE A 329 -8.56 18.54 7.97
CA PHE A 329 -8.66 19.71 8.83
C PHE A 329 -9.46 20.81 8.16
N VAL A 330 -9.11 21.19 6.93
CA VAL A 330 -9.74 22.35 6.29
C VAL A 330 -11.25 22.16 6.11
N PRO A 331 -11.76 21.07 5.51
CA PRO A 331 -13.20 20.87 5.38
C PRO A 331 -13.91 20.75 6.74
N VAL A 332 -13.33 20.03 7.70
CA VAL A 332 -13.96 19.80 9.02
C VAL A 332 -14.06 21.09 9.83
N VAL A 333 -13.03 21.93 9.82
CA VAL A 333 -12.99 23.19 10.57
C VAL A 333 -13.91 24.24 9.93
N LEU A 334 -13.85 24.36 8.61
CA LEU A 334 -14.66 25.33 7.90
C LEU A 334 -16.14 24.92 7.98
N GLU A 335 -16.50 23.70 7.58
CA GLU A 335 -17.90 23.25 7.51
C GLU A 335 -18.40 22.56 8.80
N ALA A 336 -17.79 22.84 9.95
CA ALA A 336 -18.13 22.19 11.22
C ALA A 336 -19.63 22.22 11.55
N ASP A 337 -20.29 23.37 11.43
CA ASP A 337 -21.71 23.52 11.76
C ASP A 337 -22.60 22.66 10.85
N TYR A 338 -22.34 22.69 9.55
CA TYR A 338 -23.10 21.94 8.55
C TYR A 338 -22.87 20.42 8.71
N LEU A 339 -21.62 20.00 8.91
CA LEU A 339 -21.27 18.59 9.13
C LEU A 339 -21.91 18.04 10.40
N LEU A 340 -21.90 18.81 11.49
CA LEU A 340 -22.53 18.39 12.75
C LEU A 340 -24.05 18.33 12.61
N ARG A 341 -24.69 19.29 11.92
CA ARG A 341 -26.14 19.22 11.66
C ARG A 341 -26.51 18.03 10.77
N LEU A 342 -25.68 17.73 9.76
CA LEU A 342 -25.88 16.57 8.90
C LEU A 342 -25.76 15.25 9.68
N TRP A 343 -24.84 15.20 10.65
CA TRP A 343 -24.59 13.99 11.44
C TRP A 343 -25.57 13.80 12.59
N LEU A 344 -25.82 14.85 13.38
CA LEU A 344 -26.57 14.78 14.65
C LEU A 344 -28.01 15.28 14.54
N GLY A 345 -28.36 16.04 13.49
CA GLY A 345 -29.61 16.78 13.41
C GLY A 345 -29.59 17.99 14.35
N THR A 346 -29.83 17.75 15.64
CA THR A 346 -29.72 18.76 16.70
C THR A 346 -28.30 18.80 17.25
N VAL A 347 -27.60 19.93 17.05
CA VAL A 347 -26.21 20.09 17.47
C VAL A 347 -26.16 20.74 18.85
N PRO A 348 -25.44 20.16 19.82
CA PRO A 348 -25.22 20.81 21.11
C PRO A 348 -24.50 22.16 20.96
N ASP A 349 -24.92 23.15 21.74
CA ASP A 349 -24.30 24.48 21.74
C ASP A 349 -22.79 24.38 22.05
N GLY A 350 -21.97 25.12 21.29
CA GLY A 350 -20.51 25.12 21.44
C GLY A 350 -19.79 23.92 20.81
N ALA A 351 -20.49 22.88 20.34
CA ALA A 351 -19.85 21.67 19.77
C ALA A 351 -18.99 21.98 18.54
N ALA A 352 -19.48 22.84 17.64
CA ALA A 352 -18.74 23.25 16.44
C ALA A 352 -17.42 23.97 16.81
N GLU A 353 -17.44 24.80 17.85
CA GLU A 353 -16.25 25.52 18.30
C GLU A 353 -15.22 24.58 18.93
N PHE A 354 -15.68 23.62 19.73
CA PHE A 354 -14.80 22.56 20.23
C PHE A 354 -14.22 21.69 19.12
N VAL A 355 -14.98 21.39 18.06
CA VAL A 355 -14.43 20.70 16.88
C VAL A 355 -13.30 21.54 16.27
N ARG A 356 -13.49 22.83 16.02
CA ARG A 356 -12.45 23.70 15.46
C ARG A 356 -11.17 23.70 16.30
N LEU A 357 -11.30 23.92 17.61
CA LEU A 357 -10.17 23.97 18.53
C LEU A 357 -9.47 22.61 18.69
N SER A 358 -10.23 21.51 18.79
CA SER A 358 -9.66 20.15 18.87
C SER A 358 -8.84 19.79 17.63
N MET A 359 -9.30 20.22 16.45
CA MET A 359 -8.60 19.99 15.19
C MET A 359 -7.28 20.77 15.12
N VAL A 360 -7.24 21.98 15.68
CA VAL A 360 -5.99 22.76 15.81
C VAL A 360 -5.02 22.06 16.76
N ALA A 361 -5.51 21.59 17.92
CA ALA A 361 -4.70 20.82 18.86
C ALA A 361 -4.12 19.56 18.21
N LEU A 362 -4.92 18.86 17.40
CA LEU A 362 -4.51 17.65 16.70
C LEU A 362 -3.39 17.90 15.67
N LEU A 363 -3.46 18.99 14.90
CA LEU A 363 -2.40 19.38 13.96
C LEU A 363 -1.05 19.58 14.67
N VAL A 364 -1.06 20.21 15.85
CA VAL A 364 0.16 20.46 16.64
C VAL A 364 0.74 19.15 17.21
N ASP A 365 -0.08 18.31 17.84
CA ASP A 365 0.41 17.06 18.44
C ASP A 365 0.99 16.11 17.39
N MET A 366 0.28 15.92 16.27
CA MET A 366 0.67 14.96 15.23
C MET A 366 1.88 15.40 14.42
N GLY A 367 2.14 16.71 14.32
CA GLY A 367 3.36 17.25 13.70
C GLY A 367 4.66 16.77 14.37
N GLY A 368 4.60 16.27 15.61
CA GLY A 368 5.76 15.78 16.38
C GLY A 368 5.80 14.28 16.66
N ASN A 369 4.86 13.47 16.15
CA ASN A 369 4.71 12.08 16.58
C ASN A 369 5.92 11.19 16.20
N SER A 370 6.53 11.41 15.03
CA SER A 370 7.75 10.66 14.66
C SER A 370 8.98 11.03 15.50
N LEU A 371 9.01 12.22 16.13
CA LEU A 371 10.05 12.59 17.10
C LEU A 371 9.94 11.78 18.39
N LEU A 372 8.71 11.51 18.86
CA LEU A 372 8.49 10.57 19.96
C LEU A 372 9.03 9.18 19.59
N THR A 373 8.73 8.69 18.39
CA THR A 373 9.24 7.38 17.93
C THR A 373 10.76 7.32 17.90
N LEU A 374 11.43 8.39 17.45
CA LEU A 374 12.88 8.51 17.52
C LEU A 374 13.39 8.44 18.97
N GLN A 375 12.76 9.17 19.89
CA GLN A 375 13.13 9.14 21.31
C GLN A 375 12.97 7.73 21.90
N LEU A 376 11.86 7.03 21.60
CA LEU A 376 11.63 5.65 22.02
C LEU A 376 12.69 4.69 21.46
N ALA A 377 13.17 4.93 20.24
CA ALA A 377 14.24 4.13 19.64
C ALA A 377 15.56 4.29 20.40
N THR A 378 15.88 5.49 20.94
CA THR A 378 17.08 5.71 21.76
C THR A 378 17.11 4.93 23.07
N GLY A 379 15.93 4.56 23.61
CA GLY A 379 15.78 3.90 24.90
C GLY A 379 15.89 4.85 26.11
N LYS A 380 16.27 6.12 25.93
CA LYS A 380 16.39 7.12 27.00
C LYS A 380 15.05 7.79 27.33
N ILE A 381 14.08 7.00 27.78
CA ILE A 381 12.68 7.47 27.86
C ILE A 381 12.25 8.02 29.23
N ARG A 382 12.98 7.69 30.31
CA ARG A 382 12.62 8.11 31.68
C ARG A 382 12.54 9.62 31.83
N ARG A 383 13.63 10.34 31.51
CA ARG A 383 13.69 11.80 31.62
C ARG A 383 12.70 12.46 30.67
N TYR A 384 12.60 11.93 29.46
CA TYR A 384 11.63 12.38 28.46
C TYR A 384 10.21 12.36 29.04
N TYR A 385 9.72 11.20 29.49
CA TYR A 385 8.34 11.06 29.97
C TYR A 385 8.07 11.83 31.26
N ILE A 386 9.04 11.95 32.17
CA ILE A 386 8.89 12.79 33.36
C ILE A 386 8.68 14.25 32.94
N THR A 387 9.57 14.80 32.10
CA THR A 387 9.49 16.21 31.71
C THR A 387 8.25 16.48 30.86
N THR A 388 8.01 15.70 29.80
CA THR A 388 6.84 15.94 28.93
C THR A 388 5.53 15.62 29.64
N GLY A 389 5.51 14.62 30.54
CA GLY A 389 4.33 14.26 31.32
C GLY A 389 3.98 15.32 32.35
N LEU A 390 4.93 15.80 33.14
CA LEU A 390 4.68 16.88 34.10
C LEU A 390 4.22 18.17 33.40
N CYS A 391 4.87 18.56 32.30
CA CYS A 391 4.43 19.71 31.49
C CYS A 391 3.03 19.49 30.91
N SER A 392 2.69 18.25 30.54
CA SER A 392 1.36 17.93 30.05
C SER A 392 0.30 18.05 31.14
N LEU A 393 0.60 17.64 32.37
CA LEU A 393 -0.32 17.74 33.51
C LEU A 393 -0.61 19.18 33.93
N LEU A 394 0.26 20.15 33.59
CA LEU A 394 -0.01 21.58 33.80
C LEU A 394 -1.27 22.06 33.07
N CYS A 395 -1.75 21.32 32.08
CA CYS A 395 -3.03 21.60 31.43
C CYS A 395 -4.18 21.66 32.43
N LEU A 396 -4.26 20.72 33.38
CA LEU A 396 -5.40 20.65 34.30
C LEU A 396 -5.47 21.85 35.27
N PRO A 397 -4.38 22.23 35.97
CA PRO A 397 -4.36 23.45 36.77
C PRO A 397 -4.60 24.71 35.93
N ALA A 398 -4.06 24.80 34.71
CA ALA A 398 -4.26 25.95 33.85
C ALA A 398 -5.74 26.11 33.43
N VAL A 399 -6.39 25.01 33.05
CA VAL A 399 -7.83 25.00 32.73
C VAL A 399 -8.67 25.36 33.95
N TRP A 400 -8.38 24.74 35.10
CA TRP A 400 -9.08 25.04 36.35
C TRP A 400 -8.95 26.53 36.74
N LEU A 401 -7.74 27.10 36.62
CA LEU A 401 -7.50 28.51 36.91
C LEU A 401 -8.24 29.41 35.93
N ALA A 402 -8.20 29.11 34.63
CA ALA A 402 -8.94 29.87 33.62
C ALA A 402 -10.45 29.89 33.93
N PHE A 403 -11.04 28.74 34.23
CA PHE A 403 -12.46 28.65 34.59
C PHE A 403 -12.80 29.41 35.88
N ARG A 404 -11.91 29.36 36.89
CA ARG A 404 -12.08 30.13 38.13
C ARG A 404 -11.99 31.64 37.92
N LEU A 405 -11.24 32.09 36.91
CA LEU A 405 -11.15 33.50 36.51
C LEU A 405 -12.30 33.96 35.60
N GLY A 406 -13.30 33.09 35.35
CA GLY A 406 -14.48 33.42 34.54
C GLY A 406 -14.30 33.22 33.04
N ALA A 407 -13.24 32.52 32.60
CA ALA A 407 -13.05 32.18 31.20
C ALA A 407 -14.06 31.12 30.73
N GLY A 408 -14.40 31.14 29.44
CA GLY A 408 -15.34 30.18 28.83
C GLY A 408 -14.81 28.75 28.73
N ALA A 409 -15.68 27.81 28.38
CA ALA A 409 -15.34 26.38 28.27
C ALA A 409 -14.34 26.06 27.15
N ASP A 410 -14.22 26.95 26.15
CA ASP A 410 -13.23 26.92 25.06
C ASP A 410 -11.78 26.94 25.56
N TRP A 411 -11.53 27.55 26.71
CA TRP A 411 -10.21 27.57 27.35
C TRP A 411 -9.67 26.19 27.69
N ALA A 412 -10.53 25.16 27.81
CA ALA A 412 -10.09 23.77 27.93
C ALA A 412 -9.18 23.34 26.77
N TYR A 413 -9.52 23.73 25.54
CA TYR A 413 -8.72 23.41 24.35
C TYR A 413 -7.60 24.42 24.12
N ILE A 414 -7.79 25.71 24.45
CA ILE A 414 -6.73 26.72 24.32
C ILE A 414 -5.53 26.35 25.21
N CYS A 415 -5.76 25.99 26.48
CA CYS A 415 -4.70 25.51 27.36
C CYS A 415 -4.04 24.23 26.84
N LEU A 416 -4.83 23.30 26.26
CA LEU A 416 -4.32 22.07 25.67
C LEU A 416 -3.39 22.34 24.48
N ILE A 417 -3.76 23.26 23.59
CA ILE A 417 -2.94 23.69 22.44
C ILE A 417 -1.60 24.25 22.95
N GLY A 418 -1.64 25.14 23.94
CA GLY A 418 -0.42 25.71 24.53
C GLY A 418 0.51 24.63 25.09
N VAL A 419 -0.04 23.64 25.78
CA VAL A 419 0.69 22.49 26.30
C VAL A 419 1.27 21.63 25.16
N TYR A 420 0.53 21.40 24.08
CA TYR A 420 1.04 20.65 22.93
C TYR A 420 2.17 21.36 22.19
N VAL A 421 2.13 22.69 22.08
CA VAL A 421 3.25 23.49 21.57
C VAL A 421 4.49 23.33 22.46
N LEU A 422 4.32 23.39 23.79
CA LEU A 422 5.40 23.16 24.74
C LEU A 422 5.98 21.74 24.63
N VAL A 423 5.12 20.72 24.56
CA VAL A 423 5.53 19.31 24.39
C VAL A 423 6.25 19.11 23.05
N PHE A 424 5.82 19.78 21.98
CA PHE A 424 6.50 19.75 20.69
C PHE A 424 7.91 20.35 20.77
N ALA A 425 8.07 21.49 21.46
CA ALA A 425 9.39 22.07 21.71
C ALA A 425 10.29 21.13 22.53
N LEU A 426 9.74 20.49 23.57
CA LEU A 426 10.46 19.49 24.37
C LEU A 426 10.85 18.25 23.53
N ARG A 427 9.97 17.78 22.64
CA ARG A 427 10.27 16.70 21.69
C ARG A 427 11.49 17.04 20.82
N LEU A 428 11.57 18.27 20.32
CA LEU A 428 12.74 18.73 19.55
C LEU A 428 14.00 18.82 20.41
N TYR A 429 13.90 19.34 21.63
CA TYR A 429 15.01 19.40 22.58
C TYR A 429 15.60 18.02 22.86
N PHE A 430 14.76 17.03 23.21
CA PHE A 430 15.22 15.67 23.48
C PHE A 430 15.72 14.96 22.22
N ALA A 431 15.08 15.16 21.07
CA ALA A 431 15.58 14.61 19.80
C ALA A 431 16.99 15.15 19.47
N CYS A 432 17.25 16.44 19.71
CA CYS A 432 18.59 17.00 19.53
C CYS A 432 19.58 16.42 20.54
N ARG A 433 19.25 16.49 21.84
CA ARG A 433 20.14 16.11 22.94
C ARG A 433 20.47 14.61 22.96
N ASP A 434 19.46 13.75 22.86
CA ASP A 434 19.60 12.32 23.08
C ASP A 434 19.86 11.54 21.80
N ALA A 435 19.33 12.03 20.67
CA ALA A 435 19.47 11.37 19.38
C ALA A 435 20.45 12.07 18.43
N GLY A 436 20.83 13.34 18.65
CA GLY A 436 21.66 14.10 17.71
C GLY A 436 20.89 14.56 16.46
N PHE A 437 19.57 14.72 16.58
CA PHE A 437 18.70 15.07 15.45
C PHE A 437 18.91 16.54 14.99
N PRO A 438 19.04 16.81 13.67
CA PRO A 438 19.30 18.16 13.16
C PRO A 438 18.04 19.04 13.17
N VAL A 439 17.70 19.60 14.34
CA VAL A 439 16.49 20.41 14.56
C VAL A 439 16.40 21.61 13.60
N GLY A 440 17.49 22.34 13.36
CA GLY A 440 17.47 23.50 12.47
C GLY A 440 17.06 23.15 11.03
N ARG A 441 17.55 22.00 10.52
CA ARG A 441 17.16 21.48 9.21
C ARG A 441 15.69 21.08 9.20
N PHE A 442 15.22 20.38 10.23
CA PHE A 442 13.82 19.98 10.35
C PHE A 442 12.85 21.17 10.44
N LEU A 443 13.17 22.19 11.24
CA LEU A 443 12.36 23.40 11.34
C LEU A 443 12.24 24.12 10.00
N ARG A 444 13.35 24.23 9.25
CA ARG A 444 13.37 24.91 7.94
C ARG A 444 12.71 24.10 6.83
N GLU A 445 13.05 22.81 6.71
CA GLU A 445 12.62 21.96 5.60
C GLU A 445 11.24 21.32 5.79
N VAL A 446 10.76 21.24 7.03
CA VAL A 446 9.47 20.62 7.37
C VAL A 446 8.52 21.64 7.99
N VAL A 447 8.79 22.12 9.21
CA VAL A 447 7.82 22.91 9.98
C VAL A 447 7.46 24.21 9.25
N LEU A 448 8.45 25.01 8.86
CA LEU A 448 8.22 26.28 8.18
C LEU A 448 7.48 26.09 6.85
N LYS A 449 7.88 25.11 6.04
CA LYS A 449 7.21 24.85 4.75
C LYS A 449 5.75 24.44 4.93
N LEU A 450 5.46 23.64 5.95
CA LEU A 450 4.08 23.22 6.26
C LEU A 450 3.24 24.38 6.78
N LEU A 451 3.77 25.22 7.67
CA LEU A 451 3.07 26.41 8.16
C LEU A 451 2.74 27.39 7.01
N VAL A 452 3.73 27.65 6.15
CA VAL A 452 3.54 28.52 4.96
C VAL A 452 2.51 27.92 3.99
N LEU A 453 2.48 26.59 3.82
CA LEU A 453 1.49 25.91 2.99
C LEU A 453 0.08 25.93 3.61
N SER A 454 -0.04 25.81 4.93
CA SER A 454 -1.32 25.76 5.63
C SER A 454 -2.12 27.05 5.48
N VAL A 455 -1.46 28.21 5.38
CA VAL A 455 -2.12 29.52 5.20
C VAL A 455 -3.00 29.56 3.94
N PRO A 456 -2.47 29.40 2.71
CA PRO A 456 -3.28 29.37 1.50
C PRO A 456 -4.21 28.15 1.42
N ALA A 457 -3.82 27.01 2.01
CA ALA A 457 -4.68 25.82 2.08
C ALA A 457 -5.98 26.07 2.85
N VAL A 458 -5.98 26.99 3.83
CA VAL A 458 -7.18 27.44 4.56
C VAL A 458 -7.81 28.67 3.90
N ALA A 459 -7.02 29.65 3.46
CA ALA A 459 -7.52 30.93 2.96
C ALA A 459 -8.37 30.79 1.68
N VAL A 460 -7.95 29.94 0.73
CA VAL A 460 -8.67 29.75 -0.54
C VAL A 460 -10.05 29.10 -0.33
N PRO A 461 -10.18 27.97 0.40
CA PRO A 461 -11.49 27.40 0.70
C PRO A 461 -12.35 28.29 1.61
N LEU A 462 -11.73 29.08 2.50
CA LEU A 462 -12.45 30.05 3.32
C LEU A 462 -13.11 31.14 2.45
N ALA A 463 -12.41 31.65 1.44
CA ALA A 463 -13.01 32.60 0.50
C ALA A 463 -14.24 32.00 -0.21
N ALA A 464 -14.15 30.74 -0.65
CA ALA A 464 -15.29 30.05 -1.24
C ALA A 464 -16.46 29.85 -0.27
N ARG A 465 -16.18 29.58 1.01
CA ARG A 465 -17.21 29.48 2.06
C ARG A 465 -17.93 30.80 2.28
N LEU A 466 -17.23 31.93 2.24
CA LEU A 466 -17.82 33.26 2.42
C LEU A 466 -18.67 33.70 1.22
N SER A 467 -18.35 33.22 0.02
CA SER A 467 -19.05 33.59 -1.21
C SER A 467 -20.32 32.77 -1.51
N LEU A 468 -20.54 31.66 -0.81
CA LEU A 468 -21.65 30.75 -1.08
C LEU A 468 -22.56 30.53 0.15
N PRO A 469 -23.88 30.40 -0.06
CA PRO A 469 -24.79 30.03 1.01
C PRO A 469 -24.50 28.61 1.52
N GLU A 470 -24.95 28.32 2.73
CA GLU A 470 -24.78 27.00 3.32
C GLU A 470 -25.52 25.91 2.55
N GLY A 471 -24.81 24.81 2.27
CA GLY A 471 -25.40 23.65 1.60
C GLY A 471 -24.35 22.67 1.09
N ALA A 472 -24.83 21.56 0.53
CA ALA A 472 -23.98 20.48 0.02
C ALA A 472 -23.01 20.93 -1.09
N ALA A 473 -23.45 21.86 -1.95
CA ALA A 473 -22.60 22.42 -3.01
C ALA A 473 -21.40 23.20 -2.45
N ARG A 474 -21.61 24.00 -1.38
CA ARG A 474 -20.52 24.72 -0.69
C ARG A 474 -19.54 23.74 -0.06
N LEU A 475 -20.04 22.71 0.64
CA LEU A 475 -19.19 21.66 1.22
C LEU A 475 -18.33 20.97 0.15
N LEU A 476 -18.93 20.55 -0.97
CA LEU A 476 -18.18 19.90 -2.06
C LEU A 476 -17.10 20.82 -2.63
N LEU A 477 -17.41 22.10 -2.86
CA LEU A 477 -16.43 23.06 -3.37
C LEU A 477 -15.30 23.31 -2.36
N VAL A 478 -15.62 23.47 -1.07
CA VAL A 478 -14.62 23.63 0.00
C VAL A 478 -13.69 22.42 0.06
N CYS A 479 -14.22 21.19 -0.04
CA CYS A 479 -13.42 19.97 -0.11
C CYS A 479 -12.50 19.96 -1.34
N LEU A 480 -13.05 20.22 -2.54
CA LEU A 480 -12.28 20.20 -3.79
C LEU A 480 -11.15 21.25 -3.78
N LEU A 481 -11.44 22.47 -3.31
CA LEU A 481 -10.45 23.52 -3.18
C LEU A 481 -9.41 23.19 -2.12
N ALA A 482 -9.82 22.72 -0.94
CA ALA A 482 -8.91 22.34 0.13
C ALA A 482 -7.93 21.27 -0.33
N TRP A 483 -8.43 20.21 -0.96
CA TRP A 483 -7.60 19.11 -1.45
C TRP A 483 -6.75 19.53 -2.64
N GLY A 484 -7.32 20.26 -3.60
CA GLY A 484 -6.62 20.74 -4.80
C GLY A 484 -5.46 21.67 -4.44
N VAL A 485 -5.70 22.69 -3.61
CA VAL A 485 -4.68 23.64 -3.16
C VAL A 485 -3.62 22.94 -2.31
N THR A 486 -4.03 22.11 -1.35
CA THR A 486 -3.08 21.36 -0.52
C THR A 486 -2.19 20.43 -1.37
N ALA A 487 -2.77 19.71 -2.34
CA ALA A 487 -2.02 18.83 -3.23
C ALA A 487 -1.07 19.60 -4.15
N PHE A 488 -1.56 20.68 -4.77
CA PHE A 488 -0.75 21.54 -5.64
C PHE A 488 0.43 22.14 -4.88
N LEU A 489 0.19 22.79 -3.74
CA LEU A 489 1.25 23.41 -2.93
C LEU A 489 2.19 22.36 -2.33
N SER A 490 1.70 21.17 -2.02
CA SER A 490 2.55 20.07 -1.57
C SER A 490 3.54 19.68 -2.67
N LEU A 491 3.06 19.48 -3.90
CA LEU A 491 3.88 19.13 -5.05
C LEU A 491 4.80 20.28 -5.50
N ALA A 492 4.35 21.53 -5.41
CA ALA A 492 5.10 22.70 -5.87
C ALA A 492 6.15 23.17 -4.85
N PHE A 493 5.87 23.07 -3.55
CA PHE A 493 6.67 23.73 -2.50
C PHE A 493 7.10 22.81 -1.35
N ALA A 494 6.19 22.04 -0.74
CA ALA A 494 6.49 21.30 0.49
C ALA A 494 7.32 20.03 0.28
N LEU A 495 7.17 19.38 -0.87
CA LEU A 495 7.90 18.16 -1.21
C LEU A 495 9.24 18.46 -1.88
N THR A 496 10.26 17.69 -1.53
CA THR A 496 11.59 17.72 -2.16
C THR A 496 11.54 17.09 -3.57
N PRO A 497 12.50 17.38 -4.46
CA PRO A 497 12.55 16.79 -5.80
C PRO A 497 12.48 15.26 -5.82
N GLY A 498 13.18 14.59 -4.88
CA GLY A 498 13.13 13.14 -4.72
C GLY A 498 11.76 12.61 -4.25
N GLU A 499 11.08 13.35 -3.38
CA GLU A 499 9.72 13.02 -2.94
C GLU A 499 8.70 13.20 -4.08
N ARG A 500 8.82 14.27 -4.88
CA ARG A 500 7.98 14.51 -6.08
C ARG A 500 8.17 13.42 -7.12
N ALA A 501 9.42 13.09 -7.44
CA ALA A 501 9.76 12.04 -8.39
C ALA A 501 9.24 10.67 -7.94
N PHE A 502 9.15 10.42 -6.63
CA PHE A 502 8.54 9.22 -6.09
C PHE A 502 7.02 9.17 -6.27
N LEU A 503 6.31 10.29 -6.01
CA LEU A 503 4.85 10.37 -6.16
C LEU A 503 4.39 10.39 -7.63
N LEU A 504 5.15 11.02 -8.52
CA LEU A 504 4.82 11.18 -9.94
C LEU A 504 5.33 10.01 -10.81
N ARG A 505 5.98 9.01 -10.21
CA ARG A 505 6.52 7.86 -10.96
C ARG A 505 5.40 6.99 -11.52
N LYS A 506 5.65 6.35 -12.67
CA LYS A 506 4.75 5.35 -13.30
C LYS A 506 4.17 4.38 -12.26
N PRO A 507 2.92 3.89 -12.47
CA PRO A 507 2.30 2.88 -11.62
C PRO A 507 3.28 1.72 -11.39
N GLN A 508 3.27 1.19 -10.18
CA GLN A 508 4.38 0.38 -9.70
C GLN A 508 4.10 -1.12 -9.92
N PRO A 509 5.14 -1.94 -10.18
CA PRO A 509 4.99 -3.39 -10.42
C PRO A 509 4.35 -4.22 -9.30
N TRP A 510 3.99 -3.65 -8.15
CA TRP A 510 3.32 -4.34 -7.04
C TRP A 510 1.79 -4.26 -7.12
N MET A 511 1.25 -3.45 -8.02
CA MET A 511 -0.20 -3.32 -8.21
C MET A 511 -0.76 -4.60 -8.83
N PRO A 512 -2.01 -5.01 -8.47
CA PRO A 512 -2.71 -6.06 -9.17
C PRO A 512 -2.71 -5.81 -10.68
N ASP A 513 -2.52 -6.87 -11.47
CA ASP A 513 -2.31 -6.74 -12.93
C ASP A 513 -3.44 -5.96 -13.61
N ARG A 514 -4.69 -6.22 -13.23
CA ARG A 514 -5.86 -5.50 -13.74
C ARG A 514 -5.78 -3.98 -13.50
N LEU A 515 -5.58 -3.55 -12.25
CA LEU A 515 -5.51 -2.13 -11.89
C LEU A 515 -4.32 -1.44 -12.58
N TYR A 516 -3.20 -2.16 -12.72
CA TYR A 516 -2.04 -1.66 -13.45
C TYR A 516 -2.35 -1.39 -14.92
N LEU A 517 -3.00 -2.35 -15.60
CA LEU A 517 -3.38 -2.22 -17.01
C LEU A 517 -4.41 -1.11 -17.22
N GLU A 518 -5.43 -1.00 -16.36
CA GLU A 518 -6.44 0.08 -16.42
C GLU A 518 -5.80 1.48 -16.34
N LEU A 519 -4.86 1.68 -15.41
CA LEU A 519 -4.13 2.96 -15.27
C LEU A 519 -3.18 3.25 -16.43
N MET A 520 -2.44 2.24 -16.89
CA MET A 520 -1.53 2.39 -18.03
C MET A 520 -2.29 2.68 -19.33
N TYR A 521 -3.45 2.05 -19.52
CA TYR A 521 -4.31 2.27 -20.67
C TYR A 521 -4.90 3.68 -20.65
N TRP A 522 -5.43 4.15 -19.51
CA TRP A 522 -5.90 5.54 -19.38
C TRP A 522 -4.79 6.56 -19.69
N ARG A 523 -3.56 6.29 -19.24
CA ARG A 523 -2.41 7.15 -19.54
C ARG A 523 -2.01 7.14 -21.03
N ALA A 524 -2.11 6.00 -21.70
CA ALA A 524 -1.71 5.86 -23.10
C ALA A 524 -2.76 6.42 -24.07
N PHE A 525 -4.05 6.25 -23.77
CA PHE A 525 -5.15 6.54 -24.69
C PHE A 525 -6.08 7.66 -24.23
N GLY A 526 -5.95 8.17 -22.99
CA GLY A 526 -6.84 9.20 -22.44
C GLY A 526 -8.26 8.73 -22.11
N ARG A 527 -8.53 7.42 -22.20
CA ARG A 527 -9.86 6.80 -22.02
C ARG A 527 -9.79 5.55 -21.12
N PRO A 528 -10.87 5.20 -20.39
CA PRO A 528 -10.87 4.00 -19.56
C PRO A 528 -10.78 2.72 -20.41
N LEU A 529 -10.19 1.67 -19.84
CA LEU A 529 -10.09 0.34 -20.45
C LEU A 529 -11.41 -0.43 -20.27
N ASP A 530 -12.09 -0.80 -21.35
CA ASP A 530 -13.26 -1.69 -21.28
C ASP A 530 -12.85 -3.16 -21.44
N LEU A 531 -12.86 -3.91 -20.32
CA LEU A 531 -12.62 -5.36 -20.32
C LEU A 531 -13.91 -6.20 -20.40
N ARG A 532 -15.08 -5.58 -20.27
CA ARG A 532 -16.37 -6.28 -20.30
C ARG A 532 -16.83 -6.47 -21.75
N HIS A 533 -16.69 -5.42 -22.55
CA HIS A 533 -17.06 -5.41 -23.96
C HIS A 533 -15.93 -4.79 -24.81
N PRO A 534 -14.71 -5.37 -24.80
CA PRO A 534 -13.59 -4.81 -25.55
C PRO A 534 -13.88 -4.83 -27.05
N THR A 535 -13.81 -3.67 -27.70
CA THR A 535 -14.07 -3.53 -29.14
C THR A 535 -12.78 -3.31 -29.92
N ARG A 536 -11.84 -2.57 -29.32
CA ARG A 536 -10.57 -2.20 -29.92
C ARG A 536 -9.54 -3.30 -29.81
N TYR A 537 -8.65 -3.39 -30.79
CA TYR A 537 -7.53 -4.33 -30.76
C TYR A 537 -6.68 -4.14 -29.50
N THR A 538 -6.37 -2.90 -29.15
CA THR A 538 -5.59 -2.55 -27.95
C THR A 538 -6.29 -2.97 -26.64
N GLU A 539 -7.62 -2.88 -26.53
CA GLU A 539 -8.38 -3.37 -25.37
C GLU A 539 -8.37 -4.90 -25.29
N LYS A 540 -8.59 -5.56 -26.42
CA LYS A 540 -8.59 -7.02 -26.52
C LYS A 540 -7.22 -7.61 -26.19
N LEU A 541 -6.12 -6.91 -26.52
CA LEU A 541 -4.78 -7.25 -26.05
C LEU A 541 -4.65 -7.20 -24.52
N GLN A 542 -5.22 -6.18 -23.86
CA GLN A 542 -5.20 -6.14 -22.39
C GLN A 542 -6.08 -7.23 -21.78
N TRP A 543 -7.21 -7.55 -22.42
CA TRP A 543 -8.04 -8.70 -22.06
C TRP A 543 -7.23 -10.00 -22.16
N GLN A 544 -6.51 -10.21 -23.27
CA GLN A 544 -5.70 -11.40 -23.49
C GLN A 544 -4.65 -11.59 -22.39
N LYS A 545 -3.93 -10.53 -22.01
CA LYS A 545 -2.94 -10.60 -20.91
C LYS A 545 -3.52 -11.07 -19.57
N LEU A 546 -4.76 -10.71 -19.27
CA LEU A 546 -5.39 -11.02 -17.99
C LEU A 546 -6.00 -12.42 -17.98
N TYR A 547 -6.65 -12.79 -19.08
CA TYR A 547 -7.59 -13.91 -19.14
C TYR A 547 -7.13 -15.07 -20.02
N ASP A 548 -6.39 -14.80 -21.11
CA ASP A 548 -5.82 -15.84 -21.96
C ASP A 548 -4.46 -16.29 -21.41
N ARG A 549 -4.49 -17.38 -20.64
CA ARG A 549 -3.33 -17.95 -19.96
C ARG A 549 -2.83 -19.24 -20.62
N ASN A 550 -2.93 -19.33 -21.94
CA ASN A 550 -2.43 -20.48 -22.66
C ASN A 550 -0.92 -20.70 -22.37
N PRO A 551 -0.51 -21.85 -21.81
CA PRO A 551 0.88 -22.11 -21.47
C PRO A 551 1.79 -22.23 -22.71
N LEU A 552 1.23 -22.55 -23.88
CA LEU A 552 1.98 -22.63 -25.14
C LEU A 552 2.71 -21.33 -25.46
N TYR A 553 2.15 -20.18 -25.07
CA TYR A 553 2.75 -18.86 -25.34
C TYR A 553 4.12 -18.71 -24.68
N HIS A 554 4.40 -19.42 -23.59
CA HIS A 554 5.74 -19.44 -22.99
C HIS A 554 6.77 -20.08 -23.92
N THR A 555 6.44 -21.24 -24.49
CA THR A 555 7.28 -21.93 -25.47
C THR A 555 7.49 -21.09 -26.72
N LEU A 556 6.43 -20.44 -27.21
CA LEU A 556 6.49 -19.63 -28.42
C LEU A 556 7.22 -18.29 -28.25
N ALA A 557 7.27 -17.76 -27.02
CA ALA A 557 7.98 -16.53 -26.71
C ALA A 557 9.48 -16.73 -26.40
N ASP A 558 9.89 -17.95 -25.99
CA ASP A 558 11.30 -18.27 -25.76
C ASP A 558 12.01 -18.51 -27.10
N LYS A 559 12.99 -17.65 -27.42
CA LYS A 559 13.72 -17.66 -28.71
C LYS A 559 14.48 -18.97 -29.01
N ALA A 560 14.77 -19.78 -28.00
CA ALA A 560 15.39 -21.09 -28.21
C ALA A 560 14.34 -22.19 -28.39
N GLU A 561 13.34 -22.26 -27.50
CA GLU A 561 12.33 -23.34 -27.56
C GLU A 561 11.45 -23.25 -28.81
N VAL A 562 11.09 -22.03 -29.23
CA VAL A 562 10.19 -21.79 -30.36
C VAL A 562 10.69 -22.40 -31.66
N LYS A 563 12.01 -22.51 -31.85
CA LYS A 563 12.60 -22.98 -33.10
C LYS A 563 12.21 -24.41 -33.45
N SER A 564 12.20 -25.30 -32.46
CA SER A 564 11.78 -26.70 -32.65
C SER A 564 10.31 -26.79 -33.07
N HIS A 565 9.46 -25.94 -32.47
CA HIS A 565 8.05 -25.85 -32.79
C HIS A 565 7.84 -25.35 -34.22
N VAL A 566 8.47 -24.25 -34.61
CA VAL A 566 8.36 -23.67 -35.95
C VAL A 566 8.89 -24.63 -37.01
N ALA A 567 10.06 -25.24 -36.79
CA ALA A 567 10.64 -26.20 -37.72
C ALA A 567 9.74 -27.41 -37.97
N SER A 568 8.97 -27.85 -36.96
CA SER A 568 8.02 -28.96 -37.11
C SER A 568 6.81 -28.63 -37.98
N ILE A 569 6.49 -27.34 -38.16
CA ILE A 569 5.33 -26.87 -38.93
C ILE A 569 5.75 -26.51 -40.35
N ILE A 570 6.80 -25.70 -40.50
CA ILE A 570 7.17 -25.13 -41.79
C ILE A 570 8.49 -25.65 -42.35
N GLY A 571 9.26 -26.46 -41.61
CA GLY A 571 10.56 -26.96 -42.04
C GLY A 571 11.75 -26.17 -41.48
N ASN A 572 12.93 -26.80 -41.48
CA ASN A 572 14.16 -26.22 -40.91
C ASN A 572 14.77 -25.13 -41.79
N GLU A 573 14.48 -25.14 -43.09
CA GLU A 573 14.93 -24.18 -44.08
C GLU A 573 14.46 -22.74 -43.78
N HIS A 574 13.37 -22.60 -43.04
CA HIS A 574 12.80 -21.31 -42.63
C HIS A 574 13.19 -20.91 -41.20
N VAL A 575 14.08 -21.64 -40.52
CA VAL A 575 14.50 -21.32 -39.15
C VAL A 575 15.98 -20.93 -39.15
N VAL A 576 16.31 -19.79 -38.55
CA VAL A 576 17.70 -19.35 -38.42
C VAL A 576 18.49 -20.38 -37.60
N PRO A 577 19.62 -20.90 -38.10
CA PRO A 577 20.40 -21.90 -37.36
C PRO A 577 20.84 -21.41 -35.98
N THR A 578 20.67 -22.29 -34.99
CA THR A 578 21.14 -22.06 -33.62
C THR A 578 22.55 -22.61 -33.48
N LEU A 579 23.47 -21.75 -33.04
CA LEU A 579 24.88 -22.09 -32.85
C LEU A 579 25.18 -22.56 -31.43
N GLY A 580 24.38 -22.14 -30.44
CA GLY A 580 24.53 -22.56 -29.05
C GLY A 580 23.49 -21.93 -28.12
N VAL A 581 23.26 -22.57 -26.96
CA VAL A 581 22.37 -22.08 -25.90
C VAL A 581 23.01 -22.30 -24.54
N TRP A 582 23.05 -21.27 -23.71
CA TRP A 582 23.74 -21.29 -22.40
C TRP A 582 22.89 -20.71 -21.27
N ASN A 583 23.15 -21.15 -20.04
CA ASN A 583 22.41 -20.66 -18.86
C ASN A 583 23.05 -19.40 -18.25
N SER A 584 24.28 -19.09 -18.60
CA SER A 584 24.99 -17.91 -18.14
C SER A 584 26.01 -17.40 -19.16
N PRO A 585 26.39 -16.11 -19.13
CA PRO A 585 27.39 -15.58 -20.07
C PRO A 585 28.78 -16.21 -19.92
N GLY A 586 29.10 -16.75 -18.73
CA GLY A 586 30.38 -17.44 -18.50
C GLY A 586 30.46 -18.83 -19.10
N GLU A 587 29.33 -19.42 -19.51
CA GLU A 587 29.27 -20.72 -20.17
C GLU A 587 29.42 -20.63 -21.69
N ILE A 588 29.48 -19.42 -22.27
CA ILE A 588 29.56 -19.23 -23.73
C ILE A 588 30.86 -19.84 -24.24
N ASP A 589 30.72 -20.85 -25.10
CA ASP A 589 31.84 -21.46 -25.81
C ASP A 589 32.20 -20.59 -27.02
N TRP A 590 33.08 -19.62 -26.79
CA TRP A 590 33.54 -18.70 -27.82
C TRP A 590 34.27 -19.43 -28.96
N GLU A 591 34.99 -20.52 -28.70
CA GLU A 591 35.78 -21.20 -29.73
C GLU A 591 34.90 -21.91 -30.75
N SER A 592 33.79 -22.49 -30.29
CA SER A 592 32.79 -23.15 -31.17
C SER A 592 32.06 -22.19 -32.13
N LEU A 593 32.01 -20.89 -31.81
CA LEU A 593 31.26 -19.91 -32.60
C LEU A 593 32.00 -19.56 -33.90
N PRO A 594 31.29 -19.39 -35.02
CA PRO A 594 31.87 -18.93 -36.28
C PRO A 594 32.36 -17.49 -36.19
N GLU A 595 32.93 -16.96 -37.27
CA GLU A 595 33.49 -15.61 -37.26
C GLU A 595 32.46 -14.49 -37.17
N ARG A 596 31.21 -14.80 -37.54
CA ARG A 596 30.07 -13.88 -37.45
C ARG A 596 28.87 -14.57 -36.83
N PHE A 597 28.31 -13.96 -35.79
CA PHE A 597 27.18 -14.51 -35.05
C PHE A 597 26.41 -13.40 -34.31
N VAL A 598 25.23 -13.75 -33.82
CA VAL A 598 24.40 -12.86 -33.00
C VAL A 598 24.05 -13.52 -31.68
N LEU A 599 24.33 -12.86 -30.56
CA LEU A 599 23.94 -13.30 -29.22
C LEU A 599 22.72 -12.52 -28.72
N LYS A 600 21.76 -13.21 -28.10
CA LYS A 600 20.55 -12.63 -27.51
C LYS A 600 20.13 -13.40 -26.26
N CYS A 601 19.40 -12.77 -25.36
CA CYS A 601 18.68 -13.48 -24.30
C CYS A 601 17.38 -14.08 -24.86
N THR A 602 16.98 -15.25 -24.36
CA THR A 602 15.80 -15.97 -24.88
C THR A 602 14.47 -15.36 -24.48
N HIS A 603 14.42 -14.64 -23.35
CA HIS A 603 13.19 -14.19 -22.70
C HIS A 603 12.85 -12.70 -22.91
N ASP A 604 13.69 -11.94 -23.61
CA ASP A 604 13.57 -10.48 -23.72
C ASP A 604 13.62 -9.95 -25.15
N SER A 605 13.54 -8.62 -25.28
CA SER A 605 13.94 -7.91 -26.49
C SER A 605 14.98 -6.83 -26.15
N GLY A 606 15.93 -6.63 -27.06
CA GLY A 606 16.95 -5.58 -26.96
C GLY A 606 18.28 -6.01 -26.34
N SER A 607 18.45 -7.26 -25.92
CA SER A 607 19.72 -7.81 -25.44
C SER A 607 20.75 -8.10 -26.55
N THR A 608 20.39 -7.91 -27.82
CA THR A 608 21.20 -8.27 -28.99
C THR A 608 22.63 -7.74 -28.93
N VAL A 609 23.58 -8.63 -29.19
CA VAL A 609 24.99 -8.35 -29.45
C VAL A 609 25.31 -8.96 -30.82
N ILE A 610 25.78 -8.13 -31.76
CA ILE A 610 26.14 -8.55 -33.11
C ILE A 610 27.68 -8.63 -33.17
N CYS A 611 28.20 -9.78 -33.59
CA CYS A 611 29.62 -9.98 -33.86
C CYS A 611 29.82 -10.07 -35.39
N LEU A 612 30.50 -9.06 -35.94
CA LEU A 612 30.90 -9.01 -37.36
C LEU A 612 32.33 -9.49 -37.59
N ASP A 613 33.15 -9.45 -36.53
CA ASP A 613 34.52 -9.94 -36.48
C ASP A 613 34.79 -10.40 -35.04
N LYS A 614 35.22 -11.66 -34.90
CA LYS A 614 35.41 -12.31 -33.61
C LYS A 614 36.68 -11.82 -32.90
N ALA A 615 37.65 -11.32 -33.66
CA ALA A 615 38.90 -10.79 -33.13
C ALA A 615 38.73 -9.42 -32.47
N SER A 616 37.84 -8.57 -33.01
CA SER A 616 37.57 -7.22 -32.48
C SER A 616 36.41 -7.15 -31.48
N LEU A 617 35.71 -8.27 -31.22
CA LEU A 617 34.59 -8.29 -30.28
C LEU A 617 35.04 -8.09 -28.83
N ASP A 618 34.53 -7.05 -28.17
CA ASP A 618 34.63 -6.88 -26.71
C ASP A 618 33.72 -7.90 -26.01
N ARG A 619 34.31 -9.06 -25.70
CA ARG A 619 33.62 -10.18 -25.02
C ARG A 619 33.13 -9.79 -23.64
N GLU A 620 33.86 -8.93 -22.91
CA GLU A 620 33.41 -8.50 -21.59
C GLU A 620 32.19 -7.59 -21.67
N ALA A 621 32.17 -6.64 -22.61
CA ALA A 621 31.01 -5.78 -22.83
C ALA A 621 29.78 -6.60 -23.24
N ALA A 622 29.96 -7.59 -24.12
CA ALA A 622 28.91 -8.53 -24.49
C ALA A 622 28.36 -9.29 -23.26
N CYS A 623 29.24 -9.88 -22.45
CA CYS A 623 28.87 -10.59 -21.22
C CYS A 623 28.18 -9.68 -20.20
N ARG A 624 28.63 -8.44 -20.02
CA ARG A 624 27.98 -7.44 -19.16
C ARG A 624 26.57 -7.14 -19.63
N ARG A 625 26.38 -6.85 -20.93
CA ARG A 625 25.07 -6.55 -21.52
C ARG A 625 24.08 -7.71 -21.34
N LEU A 626 24.53 -8.94 -21.64
CA LEU A 626 23.70 -10.15 -21.47
C LEU A 626 23.38 -10.40 -19.99
N SER A 627 24.36 -10.27 -19.10
CA SER A 627 24.13 -10.41 -17.64
C SER A 627 23.09 -9.42 -17.10
N GLU A 628 23.11 -8.17 -17.58
CA GLU A 628 22.14 -7.15 -17.18
C GLU A 628 20.74 -7.44 -17.73
N ALA A 629 20.65 -7.92 -18.98
CA ALA A 629 19.39 -8.32 -19.59
C ALA A 629 18.75 -9.52 -18.86
N MET A 630 19.54 -10.54 -18.50
CA MET A 630 19.08 -11.72 -17.77
C MET A 630 18.51 -11.41 -16.38
N LYS A 631 18.91 -10.29 -15.75
CA LYS A 631 18.36 -9.85 -14.46
C LYS A 631 16.97 -9.21 -14.57
N LYS A 632 16.50 -8.88 -15.78
CA LYS A 632 15.23 -8.18 -16.01
C LYS A 632 14.08 -9.17 -16.07
N ASP A 633 13.05 -8.90 -15.27
CA ASP A 633 11.75 -9.56 -15.36
C ASP A 633 10.95 -8.90 -16.50
N TYR A 634 10.99 -9.52 -17.68
CA TYR A 634 10.39 -8.96 -18.91
C TYR A 634 8.86 -8.92 -18.87
N TYR A 635 8.22 -9.78 -18.08
CA TYR A 635 6.79 -9.76 -17.83
C TYR A 635 6.34 -8.46 -17.14
N ARG A 636 7.08 -7.99 -16.14
CA ARG A 636 6.58 -6.94 -15.23
C ARG A 636 6.23 -5.62 -15.91
N PRO A 637 7.06 -5.02 -16.79
CA PRO A 637 6.78 -3.69 -17.33
C PRO A 637 5.44 -3.56 -18.08
N MET A 638 5.04 -4.60 -18.82
CA MET A 638 3.84 -4.54 -19.67
C MET A 638 2.78 -5.60 -19.31
N ARG A 639 3.05 -6.46 -18.31
CA ARG A 639 2.19 -7.59 -17.87
C ARG A 639 1.90 -8.60 -18.98
N GLU A 640 2.89 -8.85 -19.81
CA GLU A 640 2.78 -9.73 -20.97
C GLU A 640 2.90 -11.19 -20.57
N TRP A 641 1.76 -11.86 -20.45
CA TRP A 641 1.65 -13.21 -19.87
C TRP A 641 2.65 -14.21 -20.48
N ALA A 642 2.86 -14.19 -21.80
CA ALA A 642 3.81 -15.06 -22.50
C ALA A 642 5.23 -15.07 -21.89
N TYR A 643 5.71 -13.97 -21.33
CA TYR A 643 7.06 -13.87 -20.73
C TYR A 643 7.10 -14.21 -19.24
N LYS A 644 5.95 -14.51 -18.61
CA LYS A 644 5.87 -14.72 -17.17
C LYS A 644 6.55 -16.02 -16.75
N GLY A 645 7.60 -15.90 -15.94
CA GLY A 645 8.29 -17.07 -15.38
C GLY A 645 9.23 -17.78 -16.36
N LEU A 646 9.47 -17.21 -17.56
CA LEU A 646 10.51 -17.72 -18.45
C LEU A 646 11.87 -17.65 -17.77
N ARG A 647 12.65 -18.72 -17.92
CA ARG A 647 14.02 -18.79 -17.41
C ARG A 647 14.94 -18.07 -18.40
N PRO A 648 15.63 -16.99 -18.00
CA PRO A 648 16.59 -16.32 -18.85
C PRO A 648 17.73 -17.26 -19.26
N ARG A 649 17.96 -17.39 -20.58
CA ARG A 649 19.10 -18.08 -21.19
C ARG A 649 19.69 -17.21 -22.28
N ILE A 650 20.82 -17.61 -22.84
CA ILE A 650 21.48 -16.94 -23.96
C ILE A 650 21.44 -17.88 -25.15
N ILE A 651 21.08 -17.36 -26.33
CA ILE A 651 21.12 -18.07 -27.59
C ILE A 651 22.11 -17.37 -28.54
N ALA A 652 22.93 -18.16 -29.23
CA ALA A 652 23.70 -17.74 -30.40
C ALA A 652 22.98 -18.19 -31.67
N GLU A 653 22.84 -17.26 -32.61
CA GLU A 653 22.25 -17.49 -33.92
C GLU A 653 23.24 -17.14 -35.03
N GLN A 654 23.11 -17.84 -36.16
CA GLN A 654 23.88 -17.49 -37.36
C GLN A 654 23.61 -16.05 -37.79
N TYR A 655 24.67 -15.32 -38.11
CA TYR A 655 24.55 -13.99 -38.70
C TYR A 655 23.96 -14.09 -40.11
N LEU A 656 22.92 -13.30 -40.39
CA LEU A 656 22.29 -13.24 -41.70
C LEU A 656 22.97 -12.16 -42.56
N GLU A 657 23.40 -12.53 -43.76
CA GLU A 657 24.03 -11.61 -44.70
C GLU A 657 23.01 -10.85 -45.56
N GLY A 658 23.43 -9.68 -46.07
CA GLY A 658 22.63 -8.85 -46.97
C GLY A 658 21.74 -7.83 -46.25
N GLU A 659 20.88 -7.18 -47.03
CA GLU A 659 19.85 -6.28 -46.50
C GLU A 659 18.73 -7.12 -45.89
N ILE A 660 18.59 -7.08 -44.57
CA ILE A 660 17.54 -7.82 -43.85
C ILE A 660 16.31 -6.94 -43.72
N ARG A 661 15.18 -7.39 -44.26
CA ARG A 661 13.88 -6.72 -44.11
C ARG A 661 12.97 -7.52 -43.18
N ASP A 662 12.22 -6.80 -42.35
CA ASP A 662 11.38 -7.37 -41.29
C ASP A 662 9.89 -7.18 -41.66
N TYR A 663 9.21 -8.30 -41.95
CA TYR A 663 7.82 -8.37 -42.37
C TYR A 663 6.97 -8.92 -41.23
N LYS A 664 5.96 -8.17 -40.79
CA LYS A 664 5.25 -8.46 -39.54
C LYS A 664 3.76 -8.67 -39.78
N PHE A 665 3.33 -9.93 -39.86
CA PHE A 665 1.97 -10.32 -40.22
C PHE A 665 1.06 -10.44 -39.01
N PHE A 666 -0.06 -9.71 -38.99
CA PHE A 666 -1.11 -9.86 -38.00
C PHE A 666 -2.04 -10.98 -38.43
N CYS A 667 -2.04 -12.05 -37.64
CA CYS A 667 -2.79 -13.24 -37.92
C CYS A 667 -3.86 -13.47 -36.85
N PHE A 668 -5.02 -13.97 -37.28
CA PHE A 668 -6.17 -14.27 -36.43
C PHE A 668 -6.64 -15.69 -36.73
N ASP A 669 -6.25 -16.64 -35.90
CA ASP A 669 -6.61 -18.06 -36.02
C ASP A 669 -6.29 -18.69 -37.40
N GLY A 670 -5.04 -18.54 -37.84
CA GLY A 670 -4.59 -19.07 -39.14
C GLY A 670 -4.91 -18.18 -40.33
N GLU A 671 -5.57 -17.03 -40.15
CA GLU A 671 -5.83 -16.06 -41.21
C GLU A 671 -4.91 -14.83 -41.06
N PRO A 672 -3.87 -14.65 -41.90
CA PRO A 672 -3.17 -13.37 -41.99
C PRO A 672 -4.09 -12.34 -42.65
N ARG A 673 -4.20 -11.14 -42.06
CA ARG A 673 -5.18 -10.12 -42.49
C ARG A 673 -4.57 -8.78 -42.86
N LEU A 674 -3.51 -8.39 -42.18
CA LEU A 674 -2.72 -7.20 -42.47
C LEU A 674 -1.28 -7.45 -42.04
N MET A 675 -0.37 -6.64 -42.54
CA MET A 675 1.04 -6.71 -42.15
C MET A 675 1.66 -5.31 -42.17
N PHE A 676 2.85 -5.17 -41.59
CA PHE A 676 3.68 -4.00 -41.89
C PHE A 676 5.12 -4.38 -42.14
N VAL A 677 5.79 -3.53 -42.90
CA VAL A 677 7.24 -3.56 -43.14
C VAL A 677 7.89 -2.51 -42.27
N ALA A 678 8.95 -2.88 -41.55
CA ALA A 678 9.78 -1.93 -40.82
C ALA A 678 11.03 -1.58 -41.63
N SER A 679 11.13 -0.34 -42.14
CA SER A 679 12.30 0.16 -42.86
C SER A 679 13.15 1.10 -41.99
N ASP A 680 14.39 1.31 -42.42
CA ASP A 680 15.34 2.31 -41.87
C ASP A 680 15.63 2.17 -40.37
N ARG A 681 15.42 0.96 -39.82
CA ARG A 681 15.56 0.66 -38.38
C ARG A 681 17.01 0.74 -37.87
N PHE A 682 17.99 0.62 -38.76
CA PHE A 682 19.42 0.52 -38.40
C PHE A 682 20.30 1.56 -39.11
N ARG A 683 19.72 2.54 -39.81
CA ARG A 683 20.46 3.65 -40.42
C ARG A 683 20.65 4.77 -39.39
N ALA A 684 21.90 5.11 -39.10
CA ALA A 684 22.23 6.15 -38.14
C ALA A 684 21.72 7.51 -38.64
N GLY A 685 20.83 8.14 -37.86
CA GLY A 685 20.25 9.46 -38.17
C GLY A 685 18.88 9.43 -38.86
N GLU A 686 18.39 8.26 -39.26
CA GLU A 686 17.04 8.11 -39.85
C GLU A 686 16.04 7.55 -38.84
N GLU A 687 14.81 8.04 -38.89
CA GLU A 687 13.72 7.57 -38.05
C GLU A 687 13.09 6.31 -38.66
N THR A 688 12.94 5.24 -37.88
CA THR A 688 12.28 3.99 -38.30
C THR A 688 10.90 4.27 -38.88
N LYS A 689 10.57 3.63 -40.01
CA LYS A 689 9.27 3.78 -40.68
C LYS A 689 8.49 2.47 -40.67
N PHE A 690 7.18 2.55 -40.42
CA PHE A 690 6.26 1.41 -40.51
C PHE A 690 5.22 1.65 -41.59
N ASP A 691 5.22 0.80 -42.61
CA ASP A 691 4.24 0.83 -43.69
C ASP A 691 3.34 -0.38 -43.62
N PHE A 692 2.05 -0.15 -43.39
CA PHE A 692 1.03 -1.18 -43.28
C PHE A 692 0.45 -1.54 -44.65
N PHE A 693 0.18 -2.82 -44.87
CA PHE A 693 -0.39 -3.35 -46.10
C PHE A 693 -1.48 -4.39 -45.77
N ASP A 694 -2.45 -4.52 -46.66
CA ASP A 694 -3.36 -5.67 -46.69
C ASP A 694 -2.68 -6.90 -47.35
N MET A 695 -3.42 -7.99 -47.49
CA MET A 695 -2.89 -9.24 -48.07
C MET A 695 -2.78 -9.23 -49.59
N ASP A 696 -3.21 -8.15 -50.24
CA ASP A 696 -3.09 -7.90 -51.69
C ASP A 696 -2.04 -6.82 -51.99
N TRP A 697 -1.18 -6.50 -51.00
CA TRP A 697 -0.12 -5.48 -51.07
C TRP A 697 -0.62 -4.05 -51.29
N ASN A 698 -1.89 -3.75 -50.98
CA ASN A 698 -2.37 -2.37 -50.97
C ASN A 698 -1.93 -1.70 -49.67
N ARG A 699 -1.27 -0.55 -49.80
CA ARG A 699 -0.83 0.26 -48.66
C ARG A 699 -2.04 0.81 -47.90
N LEU A 700 -2.03 0.63 -46.58
CA LEU A 700 -3.06 1.13 -45.67
C LEU A 700 -2.59 2.45 -45.04
N ASP A 701 -3.49 3.43 -44.97
CA ASP A 701 -3.26 4.70 -44.25
C ASP A 701 -3.40 4.49 -42.74
N ILE A 702 -2.42 3.79 -42.17
CA ILE A 702 -2.33 3.44 -40.76
C ILE A 702 -0.93 3.78 -40.26
N ARG A 703 -0.87 4.52 -39.15
CA ARG A 703 0.34 4.81 -38.39
C ARG A 703 0.25 4.18 -37.00
N ASN A 704 1.36 3.65 -36.52
CA ASN A 704 1.45 3.08 -35.17
C ASN A 704 2.85 3.24 -34.60
N GLY A 705 3.04 4.27 -33.76
CA GLY A 705 4.30 4.59 -33.08
C GLY A 705 5.42 5.15 -33.96
N HIS A 706 5.38 4.90 -35.26
CA HIS A 706 6.33 5.37 -36.26
C HIS A 706 5.58 5.95 -37.47
N PRO A 707 6.16 6.94 -38.17
CA PRO A 707 5.61 7.44 -39.41
C PRO A 707 5.78 6.44 -40.57
N ASN A 708 5.00 6.62 -41.62
CA ASN A 708 5.16 5.90 -42.88
C ASN A 708 6.35 6.44 -43.69
N ALA A 709 6.93 5.63 -44.58
CA ALA A 709 7.92 6.10 -45.55
C ALA A 709 7.29 7.05 -46.59
N SER A 710 8.07 7.93 -47.22
CA SER A 710 7.56 8.74 -48.33
C SER A 710 7.20 7.86 -49.53
N GLU A 711 8.08 6.90 -49.84
CA GLU A 711 7.89 5.89 -50.86
C GLU A 711 7.74 4.51 -50.20
N PRO A 712 6.64 3.77 -50.45
CA PRO A 712 6.44 2.47 -49.84
C PRO A 712 7.43 1.44 -50.41
N PRO A 713 7.84 0.44 -49.62
CA PRO A 713 8.67 -0.65 -50.11
C PRO A 713 7.97 -1.46 -51.20
N ALA A 714 8.75 -1.93 -52.18
CA ALA A 714 8.26 -2.82 -53.22
C ALA A 714 7.84 -4.19 -52.66
N GLU A 715 6.87 -4.83 -53.33
CA GLU A 715 6.42 -6.18 -52.98
C GLU A 715 7.57 -7.19 -53.11
N PRO A 716 7.87 -7.98 -52.06
CA PRO A 716 8.90 -9.00 -52.16
C PRO A 716 8.38 -10.18 -53.01
N GLY A 717 9.25 -10.75 -53.85
CA GLY A 717 8.88 -11.92 -54.66
C GLY A 717 8.43 -13.15 -53.84
N CYS A 718 8.80 -13.22 -52.56
CA CYS A 718 8.39 -14.27 -51.62
C CYS A 718 7.16 -13.89 -50.76
N PHE A 719 6.42 -12.83 -51.08
CA PHE A 719 5.22 -12.42 -50.31
C PHE A 719 4.16 -13.53 -50.21
N GLY A 720 3.90 -14.23 -51.33
CA GLY A 720 2.96 -15.36 -51.35
C GLY A 720 3.37 -16.51 -50.43
N GLU A 721 4.67 -16.80 -50.36
CA GLU A 721 5.22 -17.79 -49.44
C GLU A 721 5.06 -17.35 -47.98
N MET A 722 5.41 -16.10 -47.65
CA MET A 722 5.22 -15.54 -46.30
C MET A 722 3.76 -15.64 -45.83
N LYS A 723 2.78 -15.34 -46.72
CA LYS A 723 1.35 -15.47 -46.40
C LYS A 723 0.98 -16.90 -46.01
N ARG A 724 1.42 -17.89 -46.79
CA ARG A 724 1.18 -19.31 -46.50
C ARG A 724 1.79 -19.71 -45.16
N LEU A 725 3.05 -19.36 -44.94
CA LEU A 725 3.78 -19.68 -43.70
C LEU A 725 3.13 -19.02 -42.47
N ALA A 726 2.72 -17.74 -42.58
CA ALA A 726 2.01 -17.02 -41.53
C ALA A 726 0.68 -17.71 -41.15
N ALA A 727 -0.07 -18.16 -42.15
CA ALA A 727 -1.33 -18.88 -41.97
C ALA A 727 -1.13 -20.23 -41.27
N GLU A 728 -0.11 -20.99 -41.65
CA GLU A 728 0.22 -22.28 -41.01
C GLU A 728 0.68 -22.10 -39.57
N LEU A 729 1.58 -21.15 -39.31
CA LEU A 729 2.14 -20.87 -37.98
C LEU A 729 1.13 -20.29 -36.99
N SER A 730 0.10 -19.59 -37.45
CA SER A 730 -0.88 -18.92 -36.56
C SER A 730 -2.16 -19.73 -36.32
N ARG A 731 -2.29 -20.91 -36.94
CA ARG A 731 -3.49 -21.75 -36.84
C ARG A 731 -3.75 -22.18 -35.38
N GLY A 732 -4.98 -21.97 -34.90
CA GLY A 732 -5.37 -22.28 -33.53
C GLY A 732 -4.99 -21.23 -32.49
N ILE A 733 -4.34 -20.13 -32.91
CA ILE A 733 -3.98 -19.01 -32.02
C ILE A 733 -4.95 -17.85 -32.32
N PRO A 734 -5.79 -17.41 -31.34
CA PRO A 734 -6.82 -16.41 -31.59
C PRO A 734 -6.33 -15.11 -32.22
N GLN A 735 -5.11 -14.71 -31.83
CA GLN A 735 -4.41 -13.55 -32.39
C GLN A 735 -2.92 -13.71 -32.09
N VAL A 736 -2.09 -13.57 -33.12
CA VAL A 736 -0.64 -13.45 -32.97
C VAL A 736 -0.04 -12.73 -34.16
N ARG A 737 1.02 -11.95 -33.93
CA ARG A 737 1.83 -11.42 -35.01
C ARG A 737 2.98 -12.40 -35.31
N VAL A 738 3.11 -12.81 -36.56
CA VAL A 738 4.18 -13.68 -37.04
C VAL A 738 5.14 -12.81 -37.83
N ASP A 739 6.39 -12.75 -37.36
CA ASP A 739 7.42 -11.92 -37.94
C ASP A 739 8.37 -12.77 -38.78
N PHE A 740 8.72 -12.28 -39.97
CA PHE A 740 9.67 -12.91 -40.87
C PHE A 740 10.80 -11.94 -41.23
N TYR A 741 12.00 -12.50 -41.36
CA TYR A 741 13.11 -11.88 -42.05
C TYR A 741 13.13 -12.34 -43.50
N GLU A 742 13.35 -11.41 -44.42
CA GLU A 742 13.77 -11.71 -45.79
C GLU A 742 15.27 -11.41 -45.90
N ALA A 743 16.03 -12.41 -46.33
CA ALA A 743 17.47 -12.29 -46.55
C ALA A 743 17.87 -13.11 -47.77
N GLY A 744 18.29 -12.42 -48.85
CA GLY A 744 18.75 -13.06 -50.08
C GLY A 744 17.69 -13.92 -50.78
N GLY A 745 16.42 -13.48 -50.75
CA GLY A 745 15.28 -14.17 -51.34
C GLY A 745 14.72 -15.31 -50.48
N LYS A 746 15.29 -15.58 -49.29
CA LYS A 746 14.80 -16.61 -48.36
C LYS A 746 13.93 -16.02 -47.27
N VAL A 747 12.83 -16.69 -46.96
CA VAL A 747 11.95 -16.37 -45.83
C VAL A 747 12.43 -17.11 -44.59
N LEU A 748 12.74 -16.37 -43.53
CA LEU A 748 13.20 -16.90 -42.24
C LEU A 748 12.27 -16.42 -41.13
N PHE A 749 11.86 -17.32 -40.24
CA PHE A 749 11.08 -16.98 -39.06
C PHE A 749 11.87 -16.07 -38.11
N GLY A 750 11.24 -14.98 -37.70
CA GLY A 750 11.76 -14.03 -36.73
C GLY A 750 11.25 -14.29 -35.31
N GLU A 751 9.97 -14.02 -35.05
CA GLU A 751 9.34 -14.21 -33.74
C GLU A 751 7.82 -14.33 -33.80
N TYR A 752 7.24 -14.96 -32.77
CA TYR A 752 5.83 -14.77 -32.42
C TYR A 752 5.70 -13.58 -31.47
N THR A 753 4.82 -12.64 -31.79
CA THR A 753 4.48 -11.52 -30.92
C THR A 753 3.00 -11.54 -30.56
N PHE A 754 2.70 -11.89 -29.31
CA PHE A 754 1.31 -11.94 -28.78
C PHE A 754 0.76 -10.57 -28.41
N TYR A 755 1.62 -9.64 -28.00
CA TYR A 755 1.22 -8.33 -27.49
C TYR A 755 1.94 -7.22 -28.25
N HIS A 756 1.44 -6.88 -29.44
CA HIS A 756 2.01 -5.80 -30.26
C HIS A 756 2.08 -4.49 -29.45
N TRP A 757 3.27 -3.93 -29.24
CA TRP A 757 3.54 -2.78 -28.35
C TRP A 757 3.02 -2.94 -26.91
N GLY A 758 2.85 -4.17 -26.43
CA GLY A 758 2.12 -4.43 -25.20
C GLY A 758 0.68 -3.90 -25.23
N GLY A 759 0.10 -3.60 -26.39
CA GLY A 759 -1.22 -3.00 -26.55
C GLY A 759 -1.35 -1.57 -25.98
N PHE A 760 -0.23 -0.84 -25.83
CA PHE A 760 -0.21 0.53 -25.29
C PHE A 760 0.18 1.60 -26.33
N MET A 761 0.26 1.24 -27.62
CA MET A 761 0.54 2.18 -28.69
C MET A 761 -0.75 2.50 -29.47
N PRO A 762 -1.16 3.77 -29.56
CA PRO A 762 -2.29 4.18 -30.39
C PRO A 762 -2.09 3.89 -31.87
N PHE A 763 -3.18 3.49 -32.54
CA PHE A 763 -3.25 3.52 -34.00
C PHE A 763 -3.84 4.85 -34.46
N GLU A 764 -3.28 5.39 -35.53
CA GLU A 764 -3.77 6.59 -36.19
C GLU A 764 -4.14 6.25 -37.64
N PRO A 765 -5.40 6.45 -38.07
CA PRO A 765 -6.54 6.89 -37.26
C PRO A 765 -7.03 5.81 -36.27
N ASP A 766 -7.74 6.24 -35.22
CA ASP A 766 -8.31 5.36 -34.19
C ASP A 766 -9.35 4.35 -34.74
N ALA A 767 -9.83 4.58 -35.97
CA ALA A 767 -10.65 3.64 -36.74
C ALA A 767 -9.90 2.35 -37.08
N ALA A 768 -8.57 2.40 -37.26
CA ALA A 768 -7.75 1.22 -37.50
C ALA A 768 -7.74 0.27 -36.29
N ASP A 769 -7.70 0.81 -35.07
CA ASP A 769 -7.77 0.00 -33.83
C ASP A 769 -9.10 -0.75 -33.69
N LEU A 770 -10.21 -0.15 -34.15
CA LEU A 770 -11.52 -0.81 -34.24
C LEU A 770 -11.56 -1.86 -35.36
N MET A 771 -11.03 -1.52 -36.53
CA MET A 771 -10.99 -2.41 -37.69
C MET A 771 -10.22 -3.69 -37.35
N ILE A 772 -8.99 -3.56 -36.83
CA ILE A 772 -8.16 -4.69 -36.40
C ILE A 772 -8.85 -5.41 -35.22
N GLY A 773 -9.46 -4.65 -34.31
CA GLY A 773 -10.23 -5.19 -33.19
C GLY A 773 -11.35 -6.11 -33.64
N SER A 774 -12.06 -5.79 -34.73
CA SER A 774 -13.15 -6.62 -35.27
C SER A 774 -12.68 -7.99 -35.77
N MET A 775 -11.41 -8.11 -36.17
CA MET A 775 -10.79 -9.36 -36.63
C MET A 775 -10.45 -10.28 -35.45
N PHE A 776 -10.10 -9.73 -34.28
CA PHE A 776 -9.78 -10.50 -33.09
C PHE A 776 -11.04 -11.00 -32.37
N LYS A 777 -11.38 -12.29 -32.57
CA LYS A 777 -12.45 -12.96 -31.84
C LYS A 777 -11.95 -13.50 -30.50
N ILE A 778 -12.45 -12.93 -29.40
CA ILE A 778 -12.14 -13.43 -28.05
C ILE A 778 -12.85 -14.78 -27.81
N PRO A 779 -12.16 -15.81 -27.27
CA PRO A 779 -12.77 -17.11 -26.97
C PRO A 779 -13.94 -17.00 -25.97
N LYS A 780 -15.10 -17.61 -26.28
CA LYS A 780 -16.30 -17.59 -25.42
C LYS A 780 -16.14 -18.30 -24.06
N LYS A 781 -15.15 -19.18 -23.91
CA LYS A 781 -14.94 -20.04 -22.73
C LYS A 781 -13.88 -19.47 -21.78
N TRP A 782 -14.15 -18.34 -21.12
CA TRP A 782 -13.39 -17.98 -19.93
C TRP A 782 -14.30 -17.23 -18.96
N LYS A 783 -15.17 -17.98 -18.27
CA LYS A 783 -15.87 -17.45 -17.09
C LYS A 783 -14.81 -17.22 -16.01
N SER A 784 -14.73 -15.97 -15.56
CA SER A 784 -13.91 -15.53 -14.44
C SER A 784 -13.99 -16.50 -13.25
N ALA A 785 -12.84 -17.06 -12.87
CA ALA A 785 -12.65 -17.63 -11.54
C ALA A 785 -12.34 -16.52 -10.53
#